data_AF-A0A7R9L057-F1
#
_entry.id   AF-A0A7R9L057-F1
#
_cell.length_a   1.000
_cell.length_b   1.000
_cell.length_c   1.000
_cell.angle_alpha   90.00
_cell.angle_beta   90.00
_cell.angle_gamma   90.00
#
_symmetry.space_group_name_H-M   'P 1'
#
loop_
_entity.id
_entity.type
_entity.pdbx_description
1 polymer ?
#
loop_
_entity_poly.entity_id
_entity_poly.type
_entity_poly.pdbx_seq_one_letter_code
_entity_poly.pdbx_strand_id
1 'polypeptide(L)'
;MATKVEFAVQMRCQSCKNKIADQLSHFPDVRVLDIDLQSQRVIVELTPTADQTSIASKTSVHDIQSAIETNLGLTTVVKGLGDSVAAVTEITGDDGIIGVVRFAQQANSQCLVDAVIDGLRPHTDYSVNIHAYGDLSGERFQRLGSVYLPIADNFQTSGYPARGSLKTVVDNCELSACIGRALGISAKQSGTTGGGGGVVGAGIVARASSVGDNSKKVCACSGRTLWDERAIKQEDQSSQLMDPLNSDNQSIETLIFNSSDYHSFANTSNTDTTNADTDRPFDRILRQKWSEALAKPNVFRYRVDEHSLTSRALPGEYSMHAYLNEGRAVARRPPQLMASIRQPFDGQRFNFTRIGAEEYLFNVQSSDGQLSGAVIVNQSPIEYCNALLVPRLADCRPQVLTSDGLLLAASLVAMSGRRSLRAGFNSLGAMASVNHQHFHLYYYDHPMLIETLPISTDHRLIGWPIDTLCFETTDLCAESLARLVVRVQRLVDYCLAESIAHNLFVSRSDSVGADRTPGLRLYVWPREPVFGRKDDHVINAAFCEFTGFFMCKSRQMFADMTEESCVQLLAEVKTCCHRLQHLFVGTFGFQIIDGMLHRMTRISGNFDNSVNISAVILKSVAAMTESVPEFTIIEKTYELDTKDTVRLLLIRGGQTFMLWVGESGVRGGPQLADLSLAVGEHSTSV
;
A
#
# COMPACT_ATOMS: atom_id res chain seq x y z
N MET A 1 35.01 10.61 34.44
CA MET A 1 35.32 11.88 33.73
C MET A 1 34.10 12.31 32.91
N ALA A 2 34.01 13.59 32.55
CA ALA A 2 32.96 14.07 31.66
C ALA A 2 33.16 13.53 30.23
N THR A 3 32.08 13.17 29.53
CA THR A 3 32.15 12.67 28.14
C THR A 3 31.28 13.51 27.23
N LYS A 4 31.85 14.00 26.12
CA LYS A 4 31.10 14.80 25.14
C LYS A 4 30.42 13.92 24.11
N VAL A 5 29.26 14.36 23.64
CA VAL A 5 28.49 13.72 22.57
C VAL A 5 28.07 14.79 21.59
N GLU A 6 28.27 14.54 20.30
CA GLU A 6 27.78 15.38 19.23
C GLU A 6 26.60 14.71 18.53
N PHE A 7 25.52 15.47 18.39
CA PHE A 7 24.35 15.10 17.62
C PHE A 7 24.18 16.05 16.44
N ALA A 8 23.84 15.50 15.28
CA ALA A 8 23.14 16.24 14.25
C ALA A 8 21.64 16.19 14.59
N VAL A 9 20.98 17.34 14.70
CA VAL A 9 19.54 17.45 14.96
C VAL A 9 18.90 18.27 13.87
N GLN A 10 17.81 17.80 13.26
CA GLN A 10 17.16 18.47 12.13
C GLN A 10 16.35 19.70 12.57
N MET A 11 17.04 20.77 12.94
CA MET A 11 16.45 22.03 13.42
C MET A 11 16.14 22.97 12.24
N ARG A 12 14.94 23.58 12.24
CA ARG A 12 14.49 24.47 11.14
C ARG A 12 14.34 25.94 11.54
N CYS A 13 14.31 26.23 12.84
CA CYS A 13 14.11 27.60 13.34
C CYS A 13 14.66 27.77 14.76
N GLN A 14 14.66 29.01 15.24
CA GLN A 14 15.09 29.35 16.60
C GLN A 14 14.23 28.68 17.69
N SER A 15 12.93 28.44 17.41
CA SER A 15 12.06 27.72 18.34
C SER A 15 12.53 26.27 18.57
N CYS A 16 13.03 25.57 17.53
CA CYS A 16 13.62 24.23 17.70
C CYS A 16 14.81 24.27 18.66
N LYS A 17 15.72 25.24 18.50
CA LYS A 17 16.88 25.42 19.38
C LYS A 17 16.47 25.63 20.84
N ASN A 18 15.47 26.48 21.08
CA ASN A 18 15.00 26.76 22.43
C ASN A 18 14.34 25.52 23.06
N LYS A 19 13.53 24.77 22.30
CA LYS A 19 12.89 23.54 22.77
C LYS A 19 13.90 22.44 23.13
N ILE A 20 14.98 22.31 22.36
CA ILE A 20 16.06 21.37 22.67
C ILE A 20 16.76 21.76 23.97
N ALA A 21 17.11 23.05 24.13
CA ALA A 21 17.75 23.53 25.36
C ALA A 21 16.87 23.25 26.60
N ASP A 22 15.56 23.50 26.49
CA ASP A 22 14.58 23.24 27.54
C ASP A 22 14.47 21.74 27.86
N GLN A 23 14.27 20.89 26.84
CA GLN A 23 14.18 19.44 27.00
C GLN A 23 15.42 18.83 27.66
N LEU A 24 16.61 19.30 27.27
CA LEU A 24 17.88 18.81 27.81
C LEU A 24 18.15 19.29 29.24
N SER A 25 17.54 20.40 29.67
CA SER A 25 17.65 20.90 31.04
C SER A 25 17.02 19.98 32.09
N HIS A 26 16.13 19.07 31.67
CA HIS A 26 15.52 18.06 32.54
C HIS A 26 16.47 16.93 32.94
N PHE A 27 17.65 16.82 32.31
CA PHE A 27 18.65 15.83 32.66
C PHE A 27 19.71 16.48 33.58
N PRO A 28 19.75 16.15 34.88
CA PRO A 28 20.62 16.82 35.85
C PRO A 28 22.11 16.57 35.62
N ASP A 29 22.44 15.53 34.85
CA ASP A 29 23.80 15.08 34.55
C ASP A 29 24.25 15.40 33.11
N VAL A 30 23.44 16.17 32.37
CA VAL A 30 23.71 16.62 31.00
C VAL A 30 23.93 18.13 30.98
N ARG A 31 25.10 18.56 30.52
CA ARG A 31 25.41 19.97 30.27
C ARG A 31 25.42 20.25 28.78
N VAL A 32 24.55 21.14 28.31
CA VAL A 32 24.58 21.63 26.93
C VAL A 32 25.79 22.52 26.72
N LEU A 33 26.68 22.15 25.79
CA LEU A 33 27.87 22.93 25.43
C LEU A 33 27.61 23.85 24.24
N ASP A 34 26.89 23.36 23.22
CA ASP A 34 26.58 24.12 22.00
C ASP A 34 25.25 23.65 21.38
N ILE A 35 24.48 24.60 20.84
CA ILE A 35 23.33 24.34 19.96
C ILE A 35 23.41 25.34 18.81
N ASP A 36 23.80 24.85 17.64
CA ASP A 36 24.05 25.64 16.45
C ASP A 36 22.99 25.36 15.38
N LEU A 37 22.19 26.38 15.07
CA LEU A 37 21.08 26.29 14.13
C LEU A 37 21.54 26.18 12.68
N GLN A 38 22.64 26.84 12.31
CA GLN A 38 23.11 26.88 10.94
C GLN A 38 23.71 25.54 10.51
N SER A 39 24.45 24.90 11.41
CA SER A 39 25.07 23.59 11.21
C SER A 39 24.17 22.42 11.61
N GLN A 40 23.01 22.68 12.24
CA GLN A 40 22.09 21.67 12.74
C GLN A 40 22.75 20.73 13.76
N ARG A 41 23.50 21.31 14.69
CA ARG A 41 24.39 20.59 15.62
C ARG A 41 24.03 20.86 17.07
N VAL A 42 24.09 19.81 17.88
CA VAL A 42 23.97 19.87 19.34
C VAL A 42 25.16 19.15 19.95
N ILE A 43 25.90 19.82 20.84
CA ILE A 43 26.98 19.21 21.63
C ILE A 43 26.59 19.26 23.09
N VAL A 44 26.63 18.09 23.74
CA VAL A 44 26.38 17.94 25.17
C VAL A 44 27.57 17.28 25.85
N GLU A 45 27.69 17.51 27.15
CA GLU A 45 28.64 16.86 28.02
C GLU A 45 27.89 16.08 29.11
N LEU A 46 28.24 14.82 29.26
CA LEU A 46 27.70 13.91 30.27
C LEU A 46 28.65 13.89 31.45
N THR A 47 28.21 14.41 32.59
CA THR A 47 28.98 14.49 33.83
C THR A 47 28.48 13.48 34.85
N PRO A 48 29.33 12.67 35.50
CA PRO A 48 28.89 11.78 36.57
C PRO A 48 28.18 12.57 37.68
N THR A 49 27.05 12.05 38.18
CA THR A 49 26.34 12.64 39.33
C THR A 49 27.17 12.50 40.60
N ALA A 50 27.12 13.50 41.49
CA ALA A 50 27.93 13.56 42.72
C ALA A 50 27.64 12.45 43.75
N ASP A 51 26.59 11.63 43.54
CA ASP A 51 26.29 10.48 44.39
C ASP A 51 27.27 9.34 44.12
N GLN A 52 28.15 9.11 45.09
CA GLN A 52 29.44 8.39 45.04
C GLN A 52 29.39 6.87 44.76
N THR A 53 28.47 6.36 43.94
CA THR A 53 28.38 4.91 43.64
C THR A 53 28.59 4.54 42.17
N SER A 54 28.61 5.49 41.23
CA SER A 54 28.85 5.21 39.80
C SER A 54 29.80 6.22 39.15
N ILE A 55 30.80 5.73 38.41
CA ILE A 55 31.84 6.54 37.73
C ILE A 55 31.34 7.15 36.41
N ALA A 56 30.16 6.73 35.92
CA ALA A 56 29.51 7.22 34.70
C ALA A 56 28.23 8.02 35.02
N SER A 57 27.85 8.94 34.11
CA SER A 57 26.54 9.60 34.15
C SER A 57 25.42 8.57 33.94
N LYS A 58 24.25 8.76 34.60
CA LYS A 58 23.10 7.86 34.50
C LYS A 58 22.41 7.95 33.14
N THR A 59 22.38 9.13 32.53
CA THR A 59 21.73 9.38 31.23
C THR A 59 22.55 8.83 30.07
N SER A 60 22.03 7.87 29.30
CA SER A 60 22.71 7.31 28.12
C SER A 60 22.62 8.23 26.89
N VAL A 61 23.45 7.98 25.88
CA VAL A 61 23.36 8.64 24.57
C VAL A 61 21.98 8.39 23.93
N HIS A 62 21.42 7.20 24.15
CA HIS A 62 20.10 6.83 23.66
C HIS A 62 18.97 7.59 24.36
N ASP A 63 19.07 7.83 25.66
CA ASP A 63 18.05 8.59 26.40
C ASP A 63 17.93 10.03 25.86
N ILE A 64 19.07 10.65 25.57
CA ILE A 64 19.13 12.00 24.97
C ILE A 64 18.54 12.00 23.57
N GLN A 65 18.95 11.03 22.74
CA GLN A 65 18.42 10.88 21.38
C GLN A 65 16.91 10.65 21.41
N SER A 66 16.43 9.77 22.29
CA SER A 66 15.01 9.45 22.49
C SER A 66 14.21 10.65 22.96
N ALA A 67 14.73 11.45 23.89
CA ALA A 67 14.05 12.65 24.37
C ALA A 67 13.88 13.69 23.26
N ILE A 68 14.89 13.90 22.42
CA ILE A 68 14.81 14.84 21.29
C ILE A 68 13.83 14.31 20.23
N GLU A 69 13.90 13.02 19.89
CA GLU A 69 13.06 12.44 18.85
C GLU A 69 11.59 12.31 19.30
N THR A 70 11.36 11.75 20.48
CA THR A 70 10.02 11.41 20.98
C THR A 70 9.26 12.62 21.49
N ASN A 71 9.90 13.49 22.30
CA ASN A 71 9.20 14.60 22.94
C ASN A 71 9.11 15.83 22.04
N LEU A 72 10.09 16.03 21.16
CA LEU A 72 10.15 17.22 20.30
C LEU A 72 9.84 16.93 18.83
N GLY A 73 9.77 15.65 18.41
CA GLY A 73 9.54 15.27 17.02
C GLY A 73 10.70 15.64 16.08
N LEU A 74 11.91 15.82 16.61
CA LEU A 74 13.08 16.25 15.84
C LEU A 74 14.00 15.06 15.53
N THR A 75 14.24 14.79 14.25
CA THR A 75 15.16 13.73 13.81
C THR A 75 16.58 14.00 14.32
N THR A 76 17.21 12.98 14.91
CA THR A 76 18.52 13.11 15.55
C THR A 76 19.45 11.97 15.15
N VAL A 77 20.74 12.29 14.95
CA VAL A 77 21.79 11.30 14.61
C VAL A 77 23.03 11.58 15.45
N VAL A 78 23.59 10.53 16.07
CA VAL A 78 24.88 10.63 16.79
C VAL A 78 26.01 10.77 15.78
N LYS A 79 26.80 11.83 15.92
CA LYS A 79 27.89 12.20 14.99
C LYS A 79 29.28 11.93 15.54
N GLY A 80 29.45 12.08 16.84
CA GLY A 80 30.73 11.87 17.51
C GLY A 80 30.58 11.64 19.00
N LEU A 81 31.57 10.96 19.58
CA LEU A 81 31.61 10.62 21.00
C LEU A 81 33.04 10.79 21.53
N GLY A 82 33.17 11.46 22.68
CA GLY A 82 34.46 11.72 23.32
C GLY A 82 35.35 12.72 22.58
N ASP A 83 36.47 13.03 23.22
CA ASP A 83 37.45 14.01 22.73
C ASP A 83 38.65 13.36 22.01
N SER A 84 38.73 12.03 21.98
CA SER A 84 39.89 11.30 21.43
C SER A 84 39.46 10.06 20.64
N VAL A 85 40.00 8.87 20.95
CA VAL A 85 39.64 7.64 20.24
C VAL A 85 38.21 7.25 20.58
N ALA A 86 37.39 7.05 19.54
CA ALA A 86 36.04 6.52 19.65
C ALA A 86 35.89 5.25 18.81
N ALA A 87 35.01 4.35 19.26
CA ALA A 87 34.66 3.15 18.52
C ALA A 87 33.16 2.87 18.62
N VAL A 88 32.65 2.10 17.68
CA VAL A 88 31.27 1.64 17.65
C VAL A 88 31.21 0.18 17.22
N THR A 89 30.24 -0.55 17.73
CA THR A 89 29.94 -1.92 17.33
C THR A 89 28.46 -2.01 17.04
N GLU A 90 28.11 -2.45 15.83
CA GLU A 90 26.75 -2.89 15.49
C GLU A 90 26.65 -4.39 15.76
N ILE A 91 25.72 -4.78 16.62
CA ILE A 91 25.58 -6.17 17.08
C ILE A 91 24.59 -6.88 16.18
N THR A 92 25.04 -7.98 15.58
CA THR A 92 24.20 -8.89 14.79
C THR A 92 23.87 -10.12 15.61
N GLY A 93 22.59 -10.48 15.70
CA GLY A 93 22.08 -11.74 16.23
C GLY A 93 21.50 -12.64 15.13
N ASP A 94 20.77 -13.69 15.52
CA ASP A 94 20.19 -14.67 14.59
C ASP A 94 19.21 -14.03 13.57
N ASP A 95 18.43 -13.04 13.98
CA ASP A 95 17.38 -12.38 13.17
C ASP A 95 17.77 -10.98 12.65
N GLY A 96 19.06 -10.64 12.66
CA GLY A 96 19.59 -9.37 12.15
C GLY A 96 20.22 -8.48 13.23
N ILE A 97 20.19 -7.16 13.03
CA ILE A 97 20.84 -6.21 13.95
C ILE A 97 20.01 -6.08 15.22
N ILE A 98 20.62 -6.40 16.37
CA ILE A 98 19.97 -6.42 17.67
C ILE A 98 20.50 -5.36 18.63
N GLY A 99 21.52 -4.57 18.27
CA GLY A 99 22.01 -3.55 19.19
C GLY A 99 23.18 -2.73 18.68
N VAL A 100 23.57 -1.74 19.48
CA VAL A 100 24.73 -0.89 19.24
C VAL A 100 25.48 -0.66 20.54
N VAL A 101 26.81 -0.77 20.48
CA VAL A 101 27.73 -0.46 21.58
C VAL A 101 28.66 0.65 21.14
N ARG A 102 28.76 1.70 21.94
CA ARG A 102 29.64 2.85 21.70
C ARG A 102 30.73 2.91 22.75
N PHE A 103 31.93 3.28 22.31
CA PHE A 103 33.11 3.37 23.14
C PHE A 103 33.74 4.74 23.02
N ALA A 104 34.18 5.29 24.15
CA ALA A 104 34.98 6.51 24.19
C ALA A 104 36.20 6.28 25.08
N GLN A 105 37.40 6.50 24.54
CA GLN A 105 38.62 6.48 25.33
C GLN A 105 38.58 7.62 26.35
N GLN A 106 38.81 7.28 27.62
CA GLN A 106 39.05 8.19 28.73
C GLN A 106 40.53 8.08 29.16
N ALA A 107 40.96 8.96 30.08
CA ALA A 107 42.33 8.89 30.60
C ALA A 107 42.57 7.61 31.43
N ASN A 108 43.83 7.37 31.82
CA ASN A 108 44.24 6.25 32.67
C ASN A 108 43.88 4.86 32.10
N SER A 109 43.91 4.71 30.78
CA SER A 109 43.54 3.45 30.10
C SER A 109 42.13 2.96 30.47
N GLN A 110 41.18 3.89 30.61
CA GLN A 110 39.77 3.60 30.82
C GLN A 110 38.97 3.87 29.55
N CYS A 111 37.90 3.11 29.32
CA CYS A 111 36.94 3.37 28.26
C CYS A 111 35.53 3.52 28.84
N LEU A 112 34.80 4.56 28.44
CA LEU A 112 33.35 4.56 28.60
C LEU A 112 32.76 3.58 27.58
N VAL A 113 31.85 2.74 28.04
CA VAL A 113 31.02 1.87 27.21
C VAL A 113 29.55 2.27 27.41
N ASP A 114 28.85 2.53 26.31
CA ASP A 114 27.41 2.81 26.26
C ASP A 114 26.75 1.88 25.24
N ALA A 115 25.98 0.91 25.73
CA ALA A 115 25.33 -0.12 24.93
C ALA A 115 23.81 -0.04 25.07
N VAL A 116 23.12 -0.24 23.94
CA VAL A 116 21.69 -0.53 23.89
C VAL A 116 21.50 -1.77 23.02
N ILE A 117 20.91 -2.81 23.60
CA ILE A 117 20.73 -4.11 22.96
C ILE A 117 19.27 -4.55 23.17
N ASP A 118 18.64 -4.92 22.06
CA ASP A 118 17.26 -5.35 21.91
C ASP A 118 17.20 -6.86 21.58
N GLY A 119 16.02 -7.45 21.68
CA GLY A 119 15.73 -8.77 21.11
C GLY A 119 16.38 -9.97 21.82
N LEU A 120 17.12 -9.76 22.91
CA LEU A 120 17.62 -10.86 23.74
C LEU A 120 16.50 -11.43 24.62
N ARG A 121 16.58 -12.71 24.97
CA ARG A 121 15.57 -13.36 25.83
C ARG A 121 15.52 -12.67 27.20
N PRO A 122 14.33 -12.21 27.66
CA PRO A 122 14.14 -11.68 29.00
C PRO A 122 14.57 -12.67 30.08
N HIS A 123 14.89 -12.17 31.27
CA HIS A 123 15.20 -12.97 32.46
C HIS A 123 16.39 -13.95 32.28
N THR A 124 17.24 -13.70 31.29
CA THR A 124 18.51 -14.41 31.07
C THR A 124 19.66 -13.46 31.37
N ASP A 125 20.66 -13.93 32.11
CA ASP A 125 21.90 -13.17 32.31
C ASP A 125 22.81 -13.37 31.10
N TYR A 126 23.33 -12.27 30.57
CA TYR A 126 24.30 -12.28 29.49
C TYR A 126 25.63 -11.69 29.95
N SER A 127 26.72 -12.21 29.41
CA SER A 127 28.01 -11.51 29.43
C SER A 127 28.23 -10.76 28.12
N VAL A 128 28.83 -9.59 28.22
CA VAL A 128 29.18 -8.70 27.10
C VAL A 128 30.69 -8.51 27.17
N ASN A 129 31.43 -8.96 26.16
CA ASN A 129 32.88 -9.03 26.20
C ASN A 129 33.51 -8.72 24.84
N ILE A 130 34.71 -8.15 24.81
CA ILE A 130 35.54 -8.07 23.60
C ILE A 130 36.38 -9.34 23.52
N HIS A 131 36.42 -9.96 22.35
CA HIS A 131 37.14 -11.20 22.09
C HIS A 131 38.44 -10.97 21.31
N ALA A 132 39.29 -12.00 21.24
CA ALA A 132 40.60 -11.93 20.63
C ALA A 132 40.55 -11.56 19.13
N TYR A 133 39.56 -12.04 18.38
CA TYR A 133 39.50 -11.88 16.93
C TYR A 133 38.25 -11.11 16.49
N GLY A 134 38.42 -10.31 15.44
CA GLY A 134 37.32 -9.69 14.68
C GLY A 134 36.86 -10.58 13.54
N ASP A 135 36.68 -11.87 13.77
CA ASP A 135 36.20 -12.82 12.75
C ASP A 135 34.79 -13.28 13.09
N LEU A 136 33.79 -12.66 12.45
CA LEU A 136 32.38 -13.01 12.62
C LEU A 136 31.96 -14.25 11.80
N SER A 137 32.89 -14.89 11.07
CA SER A 137 32.57 -16.05 10.23
C SER A 137 32.39 -17.33 11.05
N GLY A 138 31.74 -18.33 10.42
CA GLY A 138 31.38 -19.60 11.05
C GLY A 138 29.98 -19.61 11.64
N GLU A 139 29.49 -20.79 12.02
CA GLU A 139 28.17 -20.91 12.66
C GLU A 139 28.20 -20.27 14.05
N ARG A 140 27.26 -19.36 14.32
CA ARG A 140 27.07 -18.70 15.63
C ARG A 140 28.36 -18.14 16.26
N PHE A 141 29.14 -17.41 15.46
CA PHE A 141 30.30 -16.64 15.92
C PHE A 141 31.38 -17.47 16.66
N GLN A 142 31.58 -18.74 16.29
CA GLN A 142 32.56 -19.62 16.94
C GLN A 142 34.01 -19.16 16.82
N ARG A 143 34.34 -18.24 15.88
CA ARG A 143 35.71 -17.81 15.58
C ARG A 143 36.17 -16.55 16.29
N LEU A 144 35.39 -16.02 17.23
CA LEU A 144 35.79 -14.85 18.03
C LEU A 144 37.06 -15.10 18.88
N GLY A 145 37.32 -16.37 19.24
CA GLY A 145 38.42 -16.73 20.14
C GLY A 145 38.13 -16.40 21.61
N SER A 146 39.17 -16.43 22.44
CA SER A 146 39.05 -16.16 23.89
C SER A 146 38.62 -14.71 24.17
N VAL A 147 38.01 -14.50 25.34
CA VAL A 147 37.74 -13.14 25.84
C VAL A 147 39.07 -12.39 25.98
N TYR A 148 39.15 -11.23 25.35
CA TYR A 148 40.27 -10.30 25.42
C TYR A 148 40.06 -9.26 26.53
N LEU A 149 38.86 -8.67 26.61
CA LEU A 149 38.49 -7.69 27.62
C LEU A 149 37.05 -7.92 28.09
N PRO A 150 36.82 -8.23 29.38
CA PRO A 150 35.47 -8.32 29.91
C PRO A 150 34.85 -6.92 30.09
N ILE A 151 33.60 -6.74 29.68
CA ILE A 151 32.88 -5.45 29.84
C ILE A 151 31.81 -5.56 30.93
N ALA A 152 30.94 -6.56 30.83
CA ALA A 152 29.89 -6.80 31.81
C ALA A 152 29.57 -8.29 31.91
N ASP A 153 29.46 -8.78 33.14
CA ASP A 153 29.14 -10.18 33.38
C ASP A 153 27.64 -10.42 33.56
N ASN A 154 26.87 -9.42 33.99
CA ASN A 154 25.43 -9.57 34.29
C ASN A 154 24.64 -8.50 33.55
N PHE A 155 24.55 -8.64 32.24
CA PHE A 155 23.68 -7.83 31.39
C PHE A 155 22.30 -8.50 31.28
N GLN A 156 21.25 -7.74 31.55
CA GLN A 156 19.87 -8.22 31.48
C GLN A 156 19.05 -7.32 30.56
N THR A 157 18.11 -7.92 29.85
CA THR A 157 17.07 -7.20 29.11
C THR A 157 15.74 -7.29 29.88
N SER A 158 14.95 -6.22 29.79
CA SER A 158 13.62 -6.15 30.40
C SER A 158 12.60 -5.49 29.46
N GLY A 159 11.32 -5.64 29.76
CA GLY A 159 10.22 -5.12 28.94
C GLY A 159 9.87 -5.98 27.72
N TYR A 160 8.89 -5.53 26.94
CA TYR A 160 8.51 -6.13 25.66
C TYR A 160 8.42 -5.04 24.58
N PRO A 161 9.16 -5.20 23.46
CA PRO A 161 10.26 -6.12 23.22
C PRO A 161 11.38 -5.88 24.23
N ALA A 162 12.13 -6.94 24.53
CA ALA A 162 13.15 -6.92 25.55
C ALA A 162 14.30 -5.98 25.15
N ARG A 163 14.55 -4.95 25.96
CA ARG A 163 15.65 -4.00 25.78
C ARG A 163 16.50 -3.98 27.04
N GLY A 164 17.81 -3.94 26.86
CA GLY A 164 18.79 -3.70 27.91
C GLY A 164 19.68 -2.53 27.54
N SER A 165 20.04 -1.73 28.53
CA SER A 165 21.07 -0.69 28.40
C SER A 165 22.19 -0.95 29.40
N LEU A 166 23.42 -0.67 28.98
CA LEU A 166 24.60 -0.76 29.82
C LEU A 166 25.42 0.49 29.62
N LYS A 167 25.67 1.20 30.71
CA LYS A 167 26.61 2.32 30.72
C LYS A 167 27.62 2.13 31.85
N THR A 168 28.88 1.92 31.48
CA THR A 168 29.94 1.61 32.43
C THR A 168 31.28 2.17 31.99
N VAL A 169 32.22 2.29 32.92
CA VAL A 169 33.63 2.59 32.63
C VAL A 169 34.42 1.30 32.83
N VAL A 170 35.17 0.89 31.82
CA VAL A 170 35.99 -0.32 31.82
C VAL A 170 37.45 0.08 31.99
N ASP A 171 38.08 -0.45 33.03
CA ASP A 171 39.51 -0.30 33.30
C ASP A 171 40.37 -1.16 32.36
N ASN A 172 41.65 -0.80 32.21
CA ASN A 172 42.61 -1.50 31.34
C ASN A 172 42.15 -1.63 29.88
N CYS A 173 41.35 -0.67 29.43
CA CYS A 173 40.86 -0.56 28.07
C CYS A 173 41.67 0.48 27.30
N GLU A 174 42.57 -0.01 26.45
CA GLU A 174 43.16 0.78 25.38
C GLU A 174 42.34 0.55 24.10
N LEU A 175 41.47 1.51 23.77
CA LEU A 175 40.47 1.35 22.72
C LEU A 175 41.10 1.15 21.34
N SER A 176 42.26 1.75 21.09
CA SER A 176 43.09 1.53 19.90
C SER A 176 43.39 0.05 19.67
N ALA A 177 43.68 -0.70 20.74
CA ALA A 177 43.98 -2.13 20.69
C ALA A 177 42.73 -3.02 20.62
N CYS A 178 41.55 -2.44 20.90
CA CYS A 178 40.26 -3.11 20.78
C CYS A 178 39.68 -2.99 19.36
N ILE A 179 39.98 -1.91 18.63
CA ILE A 179 39.50 -1.72 17.25
C ILE A 179 40.01 -2.85 16.35
N GLY A 180 39.10 -3.43 15.56
CA GLY A 180 39.36 -4.58 14.69
C GLY A 180 39.15 -5.94 15.37
N ARG A 181 38.88 -5.96 16.67
CA ARG A 181 38.35 -7.15 17.38
C ARG A 181 36.82 -7.18 17.31
N ALA A 182 36.20 -8.22 17.84
CA ALA A 182 34.75 -8.31 17.96
C ALA A 182 34.29 -8.21 19.41
N LEU A 183 33.14 -7.58 19.63
CA LEU A 183 32.36 -7.71 20.85
C LEU A 183 31.34 -8.83 20.68
N GLY A 184 31.26 -9.72 21.66
CA GLY A 184 30.33 -10.85 21.71
C GLY A 184 29.42 -10.77 22.94
N ILE A 185 28.18 -11.24 22.77
CA ILE A 185 27.17 -11.39 23.82
C ILE A 185 26.93 -12.88 24.01
N SER A 186 27.13 -13.39 25.23
CA SER A 186 26.98 -14.82 25.53
C SER A 186 25.94 -15.02 26.62
N ALA A 187 24.98 -15.92 26.41
CA ALA A 187 24.01 -16.28 27.44
C ALA A 187 24.70 -17.09 28.55
N LYS A 188 24.41 -16.81 29.83
CA LYS A 188 24.86 -17.65 30.93
C LYS A 188 23.91 -18.84 31.09
N GLN A 189 24.44 -20.06 31.05
CA GLN A 189 23.69 -21.25 31.47
C GLN A 189 23.57 -21.27 33.00
N SER A 190 22.38 -21.57 33.50
CA SER A 190 22.14 -21.79 34.93
C SER A 190 22.95 -23.00 35.42
N GLY A 191 23.97 -22.75 36.25
CA GLY A 191 24.69 -23.81 36.98
C GLY A 191 26.18 -24.01 36.65
N THR A 192 26.78 -23.24 35.73
CA THR A 192 28.23 -23.32 35.46
C THR A 192 28.89 -21.96 35.62
N THR A 193 29.80 -21.83 36.59
CA THR A 193 30.74 -20.72 36.73
C THR A 193 31.80 -20.84 35.62
N GLY A 194 31.48 -20.36 34.43
CA GLY A 194 32.39 -20.31 33.30
C GLY A 194 31.70 -20.49 31.95
N GLY A 195 31.45 -19.38 31.25
CA GLY A 195 31.35 -19.22 29.79
C GLY A 195 30.77 -20.34 28.91
N GLY A 196 29.79 -21.12 29.37
CA GLY A 196 29.31 -22.31 28.66
C GLY A 196 28.13 -22.09 27.70
N GLY A 197 27.52 -20.90 27.66
CA GLY A 197 26.50 -20.59 26.65
C GLY A 197 27.15 -19.96 25.42
N GLY A 198 26.75 -20.44 24.24
CA GLY A 198 27.25 -19.92 22.97
C GLY A 198 26.96 -18.42 22.79
N VAL A 199 27.77 -17.76 21.95
CA VAL A 199 27.59 -16.36 21.59
C VAL A 199 26.27 -16.22 20.82
N VAL A 200 25.36 -15.38 21.33
CA VAL A 200 24.03 -15.13 20.76
C VAL A 200 23.99 -13.90 19.87
N GLY A 201 25.02 -13.06 19.93
CA GLY A 201 25.19 -11.92 19.04
C GLY A 201 26.60 -11.36 19.11
N ALA A 202 27.09 -10.84 17.99
CA ALA A 202 28.43 -10.25 17.92
C ALA A 202 28.54 -9.14 16.87
N GLY A 203 29.61 -8.35 16.96
CA GLY A 203 29.92 -7.32 15.98
C GLY A 203 31.37 -6.86 16.06
N ILE A 204 31.89 -6.29 14.96
CA ILE A 204 33.25 -5.75 14.93
C ILE A 204 33.31 -4.40 15.66
N VAL A 205 34.30 -4.23 16.54
CA VAL A 205 34.66 -2.95 17.14
C VAL A 205 35.32 -2.09 16.06
N ALA A 206 34.52 -1.25 15.42
CA ALA A 206 34.94 -0.37 14.34
C ALA A 206 35.30 1.02 14.86
N ARG A 207 36.21 1.72 14.17
CA ARG A 207 36.54 3.11 14.48
C ARG A 207 35.32 4.01 14.30
N ALA A 208 35.09 4.92 15.23
CA ALA A 208 34.09 5.98 15.15
C ALA A 208 34.76 7.36 15.21
N SER A 209 34.01 8.41 14.91
CA SER A 209 34.49 9.79 14.99
C SER A 209 34.37 10.34 16.41
N SER A 210 35.39 11.09 16.84
CA SER A 210 35.32 12.01 17.97
C SER A 210 34.39 13.19 17.66
N VAL A 211 33.99 13.92 18.71
CA VAL A 211 33.23 15.18 18.56
C VAL A 211 34.01 16.17 17.68
N GLY A 212 33.37 16.68 16.63
CA GLY A 212 33.94 17.66 15.68
C GLY A 212 34.60 17.06 14.44
N ASP A 213 34.92 15.77 14.42
CA ASP A 213 35.73 15.16 13.35
C ASP A 213 34.90 14.62 12.18
N ASN A 214 33.57 14.69 12.26
CA ASN A 214 32.66 14.15 11.24
C ASN A 214 31.85 15.26 10.55
N SER A 215 32.33 15.78 9.43
CA SER A 215 31.61 16.78 8.62
C SER A 215 30.61 16.17 7.62
N LYS A 216 30.56 14.84 7.51
CA LYS A 216 29.79 14.15 6.47
C LYS A 216 28.28 14.31 6.69
N LYS A 217 27.59 14.88 5.69
CA LYS A 217 26.12 15.04 5.68
C LYS A 217 25.41 14.05 4.74
N VAL A 218 26.17 13.38 3.88
CA VAL A 218 25.68 12.47 2.83
C VAL A 218 26.51 11.19 2.85
N CYS A 219 25.90 9.99 2.80
CA CYS A 219 26.65 8.76 2.59
C CYS A 219 27.15 8.67 1.16
N ALA A 220 28.47 8.56 0.98
CA ALA A 220 29.09 8.25 -0.31
C ALA A 220 28.63 6.91 -0.91
N CYS A 221 28.12 6.00 -0.09
CA CYS A 221 27.64 4.68 -0.49
C CYS A 221 26.25 4.70 -1.16
N SER A 222 25.35 5.53 -0.62
CA SER A 222 23.93 5.53 -0.95
C SER A 222 23.49 6.84 -1.61
N GLY A 223 24.33 7.88 -1.56
CA GLY A 223 24.00 9.25 -1.95
C GLY A 223 22.96 9.92 -1.05
N ARG A 224 22.52 9.25 0.03
CA ARG A 224 21.46 9.70 0.93
C ARG A 224 22.00 10.62 2.01
N THR A 225 21.19 11.57 2.47
CA THR A 225 21.54 12.41 3.62
C THR A 225 21.43 11.62 4.92
N LEU A 226 22.06 12.12 5.99
CA LEU A 226 21.90 11.55 7.34
C LEU A 226 20.42 11.45 7.78
N TRP A 227 19.58 12.38 7.31
CA TRP A 227 18.15 12.41 7.63
C TRP A 227 17.40 11.30 6.92
N ASP A 228 17.71 11.07 5.64
CA ASP A 228 17.12 9.99 4.86
C ASP A 228 17.45 8.62 5.47
N GLU A 229 18.69 8.41 5.91
CA GLU A 229 19.09 7.14 6.55
C GLU A 229 18.41 6.93 7.92
N ARG A 230 18.23 8.00 8.70
CA ARG A 230 17.54 7.92 10.00
C ARG A 230 16.05 7.68 9.85
N ALA A 231 15.41 8.31 8.87
CA ALA A 231 13.98 8.10 8.57
C ALA A 231 13.71 6.64 8.21
N ILE A 232 14.57 6.02 7.39
CA ILE A 232 14.45 4.59 7.01
C ILE A 232 14.58 3.68 8.23
N LYS A 233 15.59 3.91 9.10
CA LYS A 233 15.75 3.11 10.33
C LYS A 233 14.58 3.27 11.31
N GLN A 234 13.98 4.45 11.42
CA GLN A 234 12.79 4.66 12.26
C GLN A 234 11.55 3.93 11.69
N GLU A 235 11.44 3.80 10.37
CA GLU A 235 10.42 2.98 9.71
C GLU A 235 10.63 1.46 9.95
N ASP A 236 11.88 0.99 9.99
CA ASP A 236 12.23 -0.41 10.28
C ASP A 236 12.03 -0.78 11.77
N GLN A 237 12.28 0.15 12.71
CA GLN A 237 12.10 -0.12 14.14
C GLN A 237 10.62 -0.04 14.59
N SER A 238 9.83 0.86 14.01
CA SER A 238 8.39 0.93 14.28
C SER A 238 7.61 -0.28 13.75
N SER A 239 8.21 -1.07 12.85
CA SER A 239 7.60 -2.27 12.27
C SER A 239 7.94 -3.58 12.99
N GLN A 240 8.85 -3.56 13.97
CA GLN A 240 9.24 -4.72 14.82
C GLN A 240 8.59 -4.76 16.21
N LEU A 241 7.80 -3.74 16.57
CA LEU A 241 7.29 -3.51 17.94
C LEU A 241 5.80 -3.87 18.16
N MET A 242 5.12 -4.44 17.17
CA MET A 242 3.68 -4.73 17.27
C MET A 242 3.41 -6.22 17.00
N ASP A 243 3.27 -6.97 18.09
CA ASP A 243 2.68 -8.31 18.10
C ASP A 243 1.15 -8.16 18.02
N PRO A 244 0.43 -8.70 17.01
CA PRO A 244 -0.96 -8.31 16.72
C PRO A 244 -2.03 -8.88 17.67
N LEU A 245 -1.68 -9.44 18.83
CA LEU A 245 -2.63 -10.26 19.62
C LEU A 245 -2.76 -9.90 21.10
N ASN A 246 -2.35 -8.71 21.53
CA ASN A 246 -2.70 -8.25 22.88
C ASN A 246 -2.81 -6.72 22.98
N SER A 247 -3.95 -6.18 22.59
CA SER A 247 -4.46 -4.92 23.12
C SER A 247 -5.95 -5.09 23.37
N ASP A 248 -6.40 -4.60 24.51
CA ASP A 248 -7.74 -4.75 25.07
C ASP A 248 -8.89 -4.84 24.06
N ASN A 249 -9.76 -5.82 24.33
CA ASN A 249 -10.85 -6.31 23.50
C ASN A 249 -12.00 -5.28 23.34
N GLN A 250 -11.73 -4.12 22.72
CA GLN A 250 -12.77 -3.34 22.06
C GLN A 250 -13.05 -4.02 20.72
N SER A 251 -14.14 -4.77 20.63
CA SER A 251 -14.59 -5.37 19.37
C SER A 251 -14.75 -4.27 18.31
N ILE A 252 -13.91 -4.30 17.27
CA ILE A 252 -14.04 -3.42 16.11
C ILE A 252 -15.39 -3.69 15.46
N GLU A 253 -16.21 -2.64 15.37
CA GLU A 253 -17.56 -2.69 14.81
C GLU A 253 -17.53 -3.27 13.39
N THR A 254 -18.49 -4.14 13.06
CA THR A 254 -18.61 -4.75 11.74
C THR A 254 -19.95 -4.39 11.12
N LEU A 255 -19.91 -3.72 9.97
CA LEU A 255 -21.08 -3.46 9.13
C LEU A 255 -21.37 -4.69 8.26
N ILE A 256 -22.51 -5.33 8.53
CA ILE A 256 -23.03 -6.41 7.70
C ILE A 256 -23.91 -5.83 6.60
N PHE A 257 -23.70 -6.27 5.36
CA PHE A 257 -24.50 -5.83 4.22
C PHE A 257 -24.92 -6.98 3.29
N ASN A 258 -25.90 -6.72 2.43
CA ASN A 258 -26.32 -7.63 1.36
C ASN A 258 -26.77 -6.83 0.13
N SER A 259 -27.15 -7.52 -0.95
CA SER A 259 -27.50 -6.84 -2.21
C SER A 259 -28.79 -6.01 -2.16
N SER A 260 -29.65 -6.19 -1.16
CA SER A 260 -30.82 -5.32 -0.96
C SER A 260 -30.45 -3.94 -0.39
N ASP A 261 -29.24 -3.79 0.13
CA ASP A 261 -28.71 -2.50 0.58
C ASP A 261 -28.23 -1.61 -0.58
N TYR A 262 -28.12 -2.16 -1.80
CA TYR A 262 -27.74 -1.40 -2.99
C TYR A 262 -28.79 -0.33 -3.31
N HIS A 263 -28.32 0.90 -3.50
CA HIS A 263 -29.17 2.03 -3.74
C HIS A 263 -29.24 2.35 -5.24
N SER A 264 -30.44 2.32 -5.81
CA SER A 264 -30.73 2.82 -7.15
C SER A 264 -31.33 4.22 -7.05
N PHE A 265 -30.80 5.16 -7.83
CA PHE A 265 -31.39 6.49 -7.95
C PHE A 265 -32.50 6.49 -9.00
N ALA A 266 -33.56 7.28 -8.80
CA ALA A 266 -34.65 7.39 -9.76
C ALA A 266 -34.24 8.21 -10.99
N ASN A 267 -34.75 7.83 -12.17
CA ASN A 267 -34.49 8.52 -13.43
C ASN A 267 -35.20 9.88 -13.44
N THR A 268 -34.47 11.00 -13.46
CA THR A 268 -35.06 12.33 -13.32
C THR A 268 -35.59 12.84 -14.66
N SER A 269 -36.91 12.92 -14.81
CA SER A 269 -37.55 13.73 -15.85
C SER A 269 -38.36 14.92 -15.32
N ASN A 270 -38.45 15.18 -14.02
CA ASN A 270 -38.93 16.46 -13.47
C ASN A 270 -38.75 16.58 -11.93
N THR A 271 -38.33 17.77 -11.50
CA THR A 271 -38.62 18.50 -10.24
C THR A 271 -39.19 17.79 -8.99
N ASP A 272 -38.60 16.70 -8.51
CA ASP A 272 -38.93 16.15 -7.17
C ASP A 272 -37.73 16.21 -6.20
N THR A 273 -37.97 16.80 -5.03
CA THR A 273 -37.01 17.01 -3.93
C THR A 273 -36.67 15.73 -3.14
N THR A 274 -37.19 14.57 -3.56
CA THR A 274 -36.98 13.25 -2.93
C THR A 274 -35.72 12.52 -3.41
N ASN A 275 -34.99 13.08 -4.38
CA ASN A 275 -33.83 12.47 -5.05
C ASN A 275 -32.47 13.06 -4.59
N ALA A 276 -32.43 13.69 -3.42
CA ALA A 276 -31.22 14.32 -2.88
C ALA A 276 -30.21 13.26 -2.38
N ASP A 277 -28.93 13.52 -2.60
CA ASP A 277 -27.85 12.74 -1.99
C ASP A 277 -28.03 12.73 -0.47
N THR A 278 -28.21 11.54 0.10
CA THR A 278 -28.48 11.35 1.54
C THR A 278 -27.61 10.25 2.11
N ASP A 279 -27.16 10.41 3.36
CA ASP A 279 -26.30 9.41 3.99
C ASP A 279 -27.08 8.13 4.31
N ARG A 280 -26.73 7.03 3.66
CA ARG A 280 -27.16 5.66 4.00
C ARG A 280 -26.35 5.14 5.21
N PRO A 281 -26.70 3.98 5.80
CA PRO A 281 -25.97 3.46 6.96
C PRO A 281 -24.45 3.39 6.78
N PHE A 282 -23.98 2.94 5.61
CA PHE A 282 -22.56 2.94 5.27
C PHE A 282 -21.94 4.34 5.34
N ASP A 283 -22.59 5.33 4.72
CA ASP A 283 -22.07 6.69 4.65
C ASP A 283 -21.97 7.32 6.04
N ARG A 284 -23.02 7.13 6.87
CA ARG A 284 -23.05 7.61 8.26
C ARG A 284 -21.91 7.03 9.08
N ILE A 285 -21.71 5.71 9.04
CA ILE A 285 -20.65 5.05 9.81
C ILE A 285 -19.27 5.54 9.33
N LEU A 286 -19.03 5.58 8.02
CA LEU A 286 -17.74 6.01 7.48
C LEU A 286 -17.42 7.45 7.87
N ARG A 287 -18.34 8.39 7.65
CA ARG A 287 -18.13 9.80 7.99
C ARG A 287 -17.98 10.02 9.49
N GLN A 288 -18.77 9.33 10.30
CA GLN A 288 -18.69 9.42 11.76
C GLN A 288 -17.34 8.92 12.27
N LYS A 289 -16.98 7.66 11.96
CA LYS A 289 -15.74 7.04 12.43
C LYS A 289 -14.51 7.81 11.93
N TRP A 290 -14.54 8.30 10.69
CA TRP A 290 -13.45 9.09 10.13
C TRP A 290 -13.29 10.43 10.88
N SER A 291 -14.40 11.10 11.22
CA SER A 291 -14.37 12.34 12.01
C SER A 291 -13.91 12.11 13.45
N GLU A 292 -14.31 11.00 14.07
CA GLU A 292 -13.80 10.56 15.38
C GLU A 292 -12.29 10.31 15.34
N ALA A 293 -11.79 9.64 14.30
CA ALA A 293 -10.37 9.42 14.08
C ALA A 293 -9.61 10.75 13.88
N LEU A 294 -10.21 11.72 13.18
CA LEU A 294 -9.61 13.04 12.94
C LEU A 294 -9.48 13.89 14.22
N ALA A 295 -10.34 13.64 15.21
CA ALA A 295 -10.25 14.27 16.53
C ALA A 295 -9.09 13.74 17.38
N LYS A 296 -8.55 12.56 17.06
CA LYS A 296 -7.46 11.92 17.80
C LYS A 296 -6.09 12.42 17.33
N PRO A 297 -5.12 12.61 18.24
CA PRO A 297 -3.76 13.00 17.86
C PRO A 297 -3.06 11.87 17.11
N ASN A 298 -2.14 12.23 16.20
CA ASN A 298 -1.23 11.31 15.50
C ASN A 298 -1.85 10.24 14.58
N VAL A 299 -3.16 10.26 14.34
CA VAL A 299 -3.82 9.34 13.38
C VAL A 299 -3.56 9.78 11.92
N PHE A 300 -3.60 11.09 11.68
CA PHE A 300 -3.33 11.68 10.37
C PHE A 300 -1.99 12.40 10.37
N ARG A 301 -1.26 12.33 9.26
CA ARG A 301 0.00 13.06 9.09
C ARG A 301 -0.21 14.56 8.83
N TYR A 302 -1.38 14.90 8.31
CA TYR A 302 -1.88 16.27 8.13
C TYR A 302 -3.40 16.23 8.14
N ARG A 303 -4.04 17.34 8.51
CA ARG A 303 -5.50 17.42 8.65
C ARG A 303 -6.15 17.85 7.33
N VAL A 304 -7.28 17.21 7.00
CA VAL A 304 -8.14 17.55 5.86
C VAL A 304 -9.59 17.51 6.33
N ASP A 305 -10.08 18.60 6.90
CA ASP A 305 -11.50 18.72 7.28
C ASP A 305 -12.41 18.90 6.05
N GLU A 306 -13.72 18.77 6.23
CA GLU A 306 -14.71 19.02 5.17
C GLU A 306 -14.53 20.45 4.62
N HIS A 307 -14.40 20.58 3.29
CA HIS A 307 -14.13 21.84 2.58
C HIS A 307 -12.82 22.56 2.97
N SER A 308 -11.88 21.89 3.65
CA SER A 308 -10.60 22.52 4.05
C SER A 308 -9.60 22.70 2.90
N LEU A 309 -9.70 21.87 1.86
CA LEU A 309 -8.81 21.97 0.69
C LEU A 309 -9.25 23.11 -0.20
N THR A 310 -8.30 23.99 -0.54
CA THR A 310 -8.53 25.01 -1.56
C THR A 310 -8.59 24.35 -2.93
N SER A 311 -9.66 24.59 -3.68
CA SER A 311 -9.86 24.03 -5.02
C SER A 311 -10.29 25.10 -6.01
N ARG A 312 -10.11 24.83 -7.30
CA ARG A 312 -10.72 25.60 -8.38
C ARG A 312 -11.00 24.74 -9.60
N ALA A 313 -12.08 25.06 -10.31
CA ALA A 313 -12.27 24.56 -11.66
C ALA A 313 -11.18 25.13 -12.58
N LEU A 314 -10.68 24.31 -13.49
CA LEU A 314 -9.78 24.72 -14.55
C LEU A 314 -10.64 25.03 -15.78
N PRO A 315 -10.63 26.28 -16.29
CA PRO A 315 -11.42 26.62 -17.47
C PRO A 315 -10.99 25.79 -18.68
N GLY A 316 -11.94 25.14 -19.33
CA GLY A 316 -11.75 24.37 -20.55
C GLY A 316 -12.90 23.40 -20.84
N GLU A 317 -12.66 22.44 -21.73
CA GLU A 317 -13.67 21.51 -22.26
C GLU A 317 -13.89 20.27 -21.38
N TYR A 318 -12.92 19.90 -20.54
CA TYR A 318 -12.94 18.64 -19.80
C TYR A 318 -13.48 18.74 -18.36
N SER A 319 -13.81 19.96 -17.91
CA SER A 319 -14.31 20.24 -16.55
C SER A 319 -13.35 19.71 -15.47
N MET A 320 -12.04 19.88 -15.67
CA MET A 320 -11.04 19.43 -14.72
C MET A 320 -10.95 20.35 -13.49
N HIS A 321 -10.50 19.81 -12.36
CA HIS A 321 -10.35 20.55 -11.12
C HIS A 321 -8.96 20.38 -10.51
N ALA A 322 -8.40 21.48 -10.02
CA ALA A 322 -7.17 21.52 -9.24
C ALA A 322 -7.48 21.66 -7.75
N TYR A 323 -6.69 20.99 -6.90
CA TYR A 323 -6.77 21.05 -5.44
C TYR A 323 -5.40 21.29 -4.84
N LEU A 324 -5.30 22.22 -3.90
CA LEU A 324 -4.08 22.45 -3.14
C LEU A 324 -4.06 21.56 -1.89
N ASN A 325 -3.10 20.62 -1.84
CA ASN A 325 -2.86 19.77 -0.68
C ASN A 325 -1.36 19.73 -0.35
N GLU A 326 -0.89 20.79 0.33
CA GLU A 326 0.52 20.96 0.72
C GLU A 326 0.96 19.92 1.75
N GLY A 327 0.04 19.46 2.62
CA GLY A 327 0.32 18.42 3.63
C GLY A 327 0.77 17.11 2.99
N ARG A 328 0.14 16.72 1.88
CA ARG A 328 0.50 15.51 1.12
C ARG A 328 1.87 15.59 0.46
N ALA A 329 2.37 16.79 0.17
CA ALA A 329 3.69 16.99 -0.41
C ALA A 329 4.81 16.72 0.58
N VAL A 330 4.62 17.10 1.84
CA VAL A 330 5.68 17.15 2.85
C VAL A 330 5.65 15.94 3.80
N ALA A 331 4.46 15.40 4.06
CA ALA A 331 4.28 14.42 5.13
C ALA A 331 3.98 13.00 4.63
N ARG A 332 3.82 12.76 3.32
CA ARG A 332 3.51 11.43 2.79
C ARG A 332 4.65 10.44 3.06
N ARG A 333 4.30 9.20 3.37
CA ARG A 333 5.27 8.09 3.49
C ARG A 333 6.03 7.87 2.18
N PRO A 334 7.35 7.60 2.22
CA PRO A 334 8.07 7.08 1.08
C PRO A 334 7.37 5.87 0.45
N PRO A 335 7.20 5.82 -0.88
CA PRO A 335 6.68 4.65 -1.58
C PRO A 335 7.61 3.44 -1.42
N GLN A 336 7.04 2.24 -1.33
CA GLN A 336 7.83 1.01 -1.36
C GLN A 336 8.52 0.82 -2.71
N LEU A 337 9.72 0.23 -2.70
CA LEU A 337 10.39 -0.16 -3.93
C LEU A 337 9.65 -1.35 -4.56
N MET A 338 9.12 -1.12 -5.76
CA MET A 338 8.37 -2.09 -6.56
C MET A 338 9.20 -2.46 -7.79
N ALA A 339 9.33 -3.74 -8.07
CA ALA A 339 10.08 -4.27 -9.20
C ALA A 339 9.21 -5.04 -10.21
N SER A 340 7.98 -5.39 -9.84
CA SER A 340 7.05 -6.14 -10.69
C SER A 340 5.61 -5.80 -10.34
N ILE A 341 4.71 -5.91 -11.32
CA ILE A 341 3.28 -5.71 -11.10
C ILE A 341 2.65 -6.84 -10.27
N ARG A 342 3.31 -8.00 -10.19
CA ARG A 342 2.91 -9.18 -9.40
C ARG A 342 3.87 -9.42 -8.22
N GLN A 343 4.52 -8.37 -7.72
CA GLN A 343 5.48 -8.51 -6.60
C GLN A 343 4.80 -9.19 -5.40
N PRO A 344 5.36 -10.28 -4.86
CA PRO A 344 4.80 -10.95 -3.69
C PRO A 344 4.67 -10.01 -2.49
N PHE A 345 3.68 -10.27 -1.65
CA PHE A 345 3.55 -9.60 -0.37
C PHE A 345 4.80 -9.84 0.48
N ASP A 346 5.27 -8.81 1.16
CA ASP A 346 6.42 -8.87 2.06
C ASP A 346 5.97 -8.41 3.45
N GLY A 347 5.80 -9.37 4.35
CA GLY A 347 5.35 -9.11 5.70
C GLY A 347 6.32 -8.27 6.51
N GLN A 348 7.61 -8.19 6.13
CA GLN A 348 8.60 -7.39 6.83
C GLN A 348 8.54 -5.91 6.48
N ARG A 349 8.03 -5.57 5.29
CA ARG A 349 7.77 -4.18 4.92
C ARG A 349 6.50 -3.67 5.58
N PHE A 350 6.31 -2.36 5.51
CA PHE A 350 5.04 -1.78 5.93
C PHE A 350 3.85 -2.43 5.23
N ASN A 351 2.83 -2.74 6.01
CA ASN A 351 1.58 -3.29 5.51
C ASN A 351 0.46 -2.97 6.54
N PHE A 352 -0.79 -3.08 6.12
CA PHE A 352 -1.91 -2.63 6.94
C PHE A 352 -2.21 -3.49 8.18
N THR A 353 -1.59 -4.66 8.36
CA THR A 353 -1.75 -5.41 9.62
C THR A 353 -0.95 -4.80 10.78
N ARG A 354 -0.09 -3.83 10.48
CA ARG A 354 0.82 -3.17 11.43
C ARG A 354 0.42 -1.73 11.78
N ILE A 355 -0.82 -1.34 11.48
CA ILE A 355 -1.34 -0.01 11.83
C ILE A 355 -1.81 0.05 13.29
N GLY A 356 -1.86 1.25 13.87
CA GLY A 356 -2.37 1.44 15.22
C GLY A 356 -3.88 1.20 15.31
N ALA A 357 -4.38 0.82 16.49
CA ALA A 357 -5.81 0.59 16.74
C ALA A 357 -6.68 1.81 16.36
N GLU A 358 -6.15 3.02 16.54
CA GLU A 358 -6.84 4.28 16.23
C GLU A 358 -7.00 4.56 14.74
N GLU A 359 -6.29 3.81 13.87
CA GLU A 359 -6.42 3.90 12.42
C GLU A 359 -7.54 3.00 11.88
N TYR A 360 -8.04 2.06 12.68
CA TYR A 360 -9.17 1.23 12.30
C TYR A 360 -10.49 1.99 12.46
N LEU A 361 -11.29 2.03 11.40
CA LEU A 361 -12.61 2.67 11.44
C LEU A 361 -13.68 1.63 11.79
N PHE A 362 -13.81 0.58 10.97
CA PHE A 362 -14.76 -0.52 11.13
C PHE A 362 -14.45 -1.64 10.12
N ASN A 363 -15.03 -2.82 10.31
CA ASN A 363 -15.01 -3.90 9.33
C ASN A 363 -16.28 -3.86 8.46
N VAL A 364 -16.18 -4.37 7.24
CA VAL A 364 -17.32 -4.62 6.36
C VAL A 364 -17.37 -6.10 6.01
N GLN A 365 -18.58 -6.68 5.97
CA GLN A 365 -18.77 -8.07 5.60
C GLN A 365 -20.13 -8.28 4.92
N SER A 366 -20.16 -9.08 3.86
CA SER A 366 -21.43 -9.49 3.26
C SER A 366 -22.13 -10.52 4.16
N SER A 367 -23.46 -10.54 4.15
CA SER A 367 -24.27 -11.45 4.99
C SER A 367 -23.97 -12.94 4.81
N ASP A 368 -23.48 -13.33 3.64
CA ASP A 368 -23.03 -14.70 3.31
C ASP A 368 -21.56 -14.98 3.67
N GLY A 369 -20.85 -13.98 4.20
CA GLY A 369 -19.45 -14.02 4.59
C GLY A 369 -18.44 -14.11 3.45
N GLN A 370 -18.88 -14.07 2.18
CA GLN A 370 -18.00 -14.25 1.02
C GLN A 370 -17.10 -13.03 0.79
N LEU A 371 -17.61 -11.83 1.06
CA LEU A 371 -16.89 -10.57 0.95
C LEU A 371 -16.60 -10.04 2.35
N SER A 372 -15.35 -9.67 2.60
CA SER A 372 -14.96 -9.03 3.84
C SER A 372 -13.74 -8.13 3.67
N GLY A 373 -13.65 -7.09 4.49
CA GLY A 373 -12.52 -6.18 4.50
C GLY A 373 -12.53 -5.27 5.72
N ALA A 374 -11.37 -4.69 5.99
CA ALA A 374 -11.23 -3.63 6.97
C ALA A 374 -11.32 -2.27 6.28
N VAL A 375 -12.04 -1.33 6.88
CA VAL A 375 -12.02 0.08 6.49
C VAL A 375 -11.16 0.82 7.50
N ILE A 376 -10.09 1.43 7.01
CA ILE A 376 -9.05 2.07 7.82
C ILE A 376 -8.82 3.50 7.35
N VAL A 377 -8.22 4.32 8.21
CA VAL A 377 -7.80 5.68 7.85
C VAL A 377 -6.73 5.63 6.76
N ASN A 378 -6.84 6.50 5.75
CA ASN A 378 -5.64 6.88 5.00
C ASN A 378 -4.94 8.02 5.75
N GLN A 379 -3.81 7.72 6.41
CA GLN A 379 -3.04 8.73 7.17
C GLN A 379 -2.57 9.93 6.32
N SER A 380 -2.55 9.78 4.98
CA SER A 380 -2.27 10.85 4.02
C SER A 380 -3.49 11.06 3.10
N PRO A 381 -4.57 11.67 3.63
CA PRO A 381 -5.86 11.75 2.95
C PRO A 381 -5.78 12.60 1.68
N ILE A 382 -6.48 12.12 0.64
CA ILE A 382 -6.64 12.81 -0.65
C ILE A 382 -7.63 13.98 -0.51
N GLU A 383 -8.73 13.71 0.16
CA GLU A 383 -9.89 14.57 0.36
C GLU A 383 -10.52 14.22 1.71
N TYR A 384 -11.49 15.02 2.17
CA TYR A 384 -12.33 14.71 3.31
C TYR A 384 -12.85 13.27 3.26
N CYS A 385 -12.80 12.61 4.41
CA CYS A 385 -13.27 11.23 4.57
C CYS A 385 -12.56 10.23 3.64
N ASN A 386 -11.31 10.53 3.26
CA ASN A 386 -10.51 9.56 2.54
C ASN A 386 -10.04 8.41 3.45
N ALA A 387 -10.60 7.23 3.21
CA ALA A 387 -10.29 5.97 3.87
C ALA A 387 -9.66 4.97 2.89
N LEU A 388 -9.12 3.87 3.42
CA LEU A 388 -8.70 2.72 2.65
C LEU A 388 -9.60 1.53 2.97
N LEU A 389 -10.12 0.87 1.95
CA LEU A 389 -10.68 -0.47 2.06
C LEU A 389 -9.56 -1.47 1.82
N VAL A 390 -9.32 -2.35 2.79
CA VAL A 390 -8.35 -3.46 2.70
C VAL A 390 -9.13 -4.78 2.70
N PRO A 391 -9.46 -5.32 1.50
CA PRO A 391 -10.13 -6.61 1.41
C PRO A 391 -9.27 -7.69 2.07
N ARG A 392 -9.90 -8.54 2.88
CA ARG A 392 -9.25 -9.71 3.46
C ARG A 392 -7.92 -9.37 4.14
N LEU A 393 -7.91 -8.36 5.01
CA LEU A 393 -6.73 -7.82 5.71
C LEU A 393 -5.78 -8.90 6.26
N ALA A 394 -6.33 -9.95 6.88
CA ALA A 394 -5.54 -11.04 7.45
C ALA A 394 -4.87 -11.95 6.40
N ASP A 395 -5.41 -12.03 5.18
CA ASP A 395 -4.84 -12.83 4.08
C ASP A 395 -3.54 -12.22 3.54
N CYS A 396 -3.19 -10.98 3.92
CA CYS A 396 -1.95 -10.31 3.51
C CYS A 396 -1.71 -10.33 1.99
N ARG A 397 -2.75 -10.00 1.22
CA ARG A 397 -2.70 -10.08 -0.25
C ARG A 397 -1.81 -8.96 -0.83
N PRO A 398 -0.98 -9.24 -1.86
CA PRO A 398 -0.24 -8.20 -2.55
C PRO A 398 -1.18 -7.19 -3.22
N GLN A 399 -0.68 -6.02 -3.62
CA GLN A 399 -1.44 -4.97 -4.32
C GLN A 399 -1.74 -5.36 -5.78
N VAL A 400 -2.50 -6.44 -5.93
CA VAL A 400 -3.01 -7.03 -7.16
C VAL A 400 -4.52 -7.04 -7.06
N LEU A 401 -5.22 -6.58 -8.09
CA LEU A 401 -6.68 -6.53 -8.08
C LEU A 401 -7.27 -7.95 -8.16
N THR A 402 -8.22 -8.25 -7.28
CA THR A 402 -8.96 -9.53 -7.27
C THR A 402 -10.46 -9.28 -7.43
N SER A 403 -11.19 -10.30 -7.91
CA SER A 403 -12.63 -10.15 -8.18
C SER A 403 -13.44 -9.87 -6.92
N ASP A 404 -13.13 -10.54 -5.81
CA ASP A 404 -13.79 -10.32 -4.52
C ASP A 404 -13.48 -8.93 -3.96
N GLY A 405 -12.23 -8.46 -4.08
CA GLY A 405 -11.83 -7.11 -3.67
C GLY A 405 -12.53 -6.02 -4.48
N LEU A 406 -12.58 -6.18 -5.82
CA LEU A 406 -13.28 -5.25 -6.70
C LEU A 406 -14.80 -5.30 -6.49
N LEU A 407 -15.38 -6.48 -6.30
CA LEU A 407 -16.80 -6.63 -5.99
C LEU A 407 -17.15 -5.95 -4.67
N LEU A 408 -16.34 -6.16 -3.62
CA LEU A 408 -16.53 -5.47 -2.35
C LEU A 408 -16.48 -3.95 -2.52
N ALA A 409 -15.46 -3.41 -3.19
CA ALA A 409 -15.35 -1.98 -3.43
C ALA A 409 -16.56 -1.42 -4.23
N ALA A 410 -16.98 -2.13 -5.27
CA ALA A 410 -18.13 -1.76 -6.10
C ALA A 410 -19.45 -1.84 -5.31
N SER A 411 -19.60 -2.84 -4.43
CA SER A 411 -20.73 -2.96 -3.51
C SER A 411 -20.81 -1.79 -2.55
N LEU A 412 -19.70 -1.35 -1.96
CA LEU A 412 -19.70 -0.18 -1.06
C LEU A 412 -20.15 1.09 -1.79
N VAL A 413 -19.67 1.32 -3.02
CA VAL A 413 -20.11 2.46 -3.85
C VAL A 413 -21.59 2.31 -4.24
N ALA A 414 -22.07 1.10 -4.53
CA ALA A 414 -23.47 0.85 -4.86
C ALA A 414 -24.43 1.02 -3.68
N MET A 415 -23.98 0.79 -2.43
CA MET A 415 -24.79 0.99 -1.21
C MET A 415 -24.89 2.46 -0.78
N SER A 416 -23.94 3.29 -1.20
CA SER A 416 -23.92 4.70 -0.83
C SER A 416 -25.16 5.42 -1.35
N GLY A 417 -25.73 6.24 -0.48
CA GLY A 417 -26.79 7.18 -0.85
C GLY A 417 -26.25 8.49 -1.42
N ARG A 418 -24.92 8.62 -1.52
CA ARG A 418 -24.25 9.76 -2.11
C ARG A 418 -23.56 9.36 -3.40
N ARG A 419 -23.93 10.04 -4.48
CA ARG A 419 -23.21 9.92 -5.77
C ARG A 419 -21.75 10.30 -5.65
N SER A 420 -21.42 11.10 -4.64
CA SER A 420 -20.07 11.57 -4.43
C SER A 420 -19.11 10.55 -3.83
N LEU A 421 -19.56 9.39 -3.35
CA LEU A 421 -18.62 8.35 -2.93
C LEU A 421 -17.97 7.68 -4.13
N ARG A 422 -16.63 7.60 -4.13
CA ARG A 422 -15.85 6.90 -5.15
C ARG A 422 -14.88 5.91 -4.54
N ALA A 423 -14.53 4.91 -5.34
CA ALA A 423 -13.44 3.98 -5.03
C ALA A 423 -12.34 4.03 -6.09
N GLY A 424 -11.08 4.02 -5.68
CA GLY A 424 -9.93 4.05 -6.59
C GLY A 424 -8.91 2.97 -6.25
N PHE A 425 -8.31 2.36 -7.26
CA PHE A 425 -7.26 1.36 -7.12
C PHE A 425 -6.07 1.70 -8.03
N ASN A 426 -4.87 1.59 -7.48
CA ASN A 426 -3.62 1.70 -8.22
C ASN A 426 -2.92 0.34 -8.13
N SER A 427 -2.59 -0.30 -9.26
CA SER A 427 -1.74 -1.48 -9.24
C SER A 427 -0.28 -1.10 -8.94
N LEU A 428 0.52 -2.08 -8.55
CA LEU A 428 1.98 -1.95 -8.63
C LEU A 428 2.38 -1.57 -10.06
N GLY A 429 3.36 -0.65 -10.21
CA GLY A 429 3.74 -0.07 -11.51
C GLY A 429 2.78 1.02 -12.03
N ALA A 430 1.63 1.23 -11.39
CA ALA A 430 0.64 2.26 -11.74
C ALA A 430 0.40 3.22 -10.57
N MET A 431 1.49 3.71 -9.97
CA MET A 431 1.48 4.68 -8.87
C MET A 431 1.02 4.20 -7.48
N ALA A 432 0.79 2.89 -7.27
CA ALA A 432 0.68 2.34 -5.92
C ALA A 432 1.92 2.68 -5.06
N SER A 433 1.72 2.85 -3.75
CA SER A 433 2.82 3.12 -2.79
C SER A 433 3.03 2.04 -1.74
N VAL A 434 2.06 1.14 -1.56
CA VAL A 434 2.11 0.05 -0.57
C VAL A 434 1.77 -1.26 -1.29
N ASN A 435 2.54 -2.32 -1.03
CA ASN A 435 2.25 -3.66 -1.53
C ASN A 435 1.40 -4.48 -0.55
N HIS A 436 0.17 -4.05 -0.34
CA HIS A 436 -0.87 -4.78 0.40
C HIS A 436 -2.21 -4.33 -0.21
N GLN A 437 -3.01 -5.25 -0.76
CA GLN A 437 -4.25 -4.96 -1.46
C GLN A 437 -5.13 -3.92 -0.76
N HIS A 438 -5.32 -2.75 -1.38
CA HIS A 438 -6.19 -1.70 -0.88
C HIS A 438 -6.82 -0.88 -2.00
N PHE A 439 -8.01 -0.37 -1.71
CA PHE A 439 -8.73 0.64 -2.48
C PHE A 439 -8.82 1.92 -1.67
N HIS A 440 -8.73 3.07 -2.32
CA HIS A 440 -9.08 4.35 -1.72
C HIS A 440 -10.58 4.55 -1.78
N LEU A 441 -11.19 5.00 -0.70
CA LEU A 441 -12.57 5.49 -0.64
C LEU A 441 -12.55 6.97 -0.28
N TYR A 442 -13.32 7.83 -0.95
CA TYR A 442 -13.44 9.24 -0.60
C TYR A 442 -14.72 9.85 -1.20
N TYR A 443 -15.18 10.95 -0.60
CA TYR A 443 -16.28 11.74 -1.15
C TYR A 443 -15.73 12.91 -1.97
N TYR A 444 -16.39 13.23 -3.08
CA TYR A 444 -15.95 14.30 -3.97
C TYR A 444 -17.13 15.04 -4.62
N ASP A 445 -17.63 16.12 -4.01
CA ASP A 445 -18.95 16.64 -4.43
C ASP A 445 -18.97 17.38 -5.79
N HIS A 446 -17.84 17.47 -6.50
CA HIS A 446 -17.81 18.06 -7.83
C HIS A 446 -18.19 17.04 -8.91
N PRO A 447 -19.04 17.42 -9.89
CA PRO A 447 -19.33 16.58 -11.04
C PRO A 447 -18.06 16.25 -11.84
N MET A 448 -17.87 14.98 -12.21
CA MET A 448 -16.78 14.60 -13.10
C MET A 448 -17.32 14.32 -14.50
N LEU A 449 -16.77 14.97 -15.53
CA LEU A 449 -17.26 14.81 -16.91
C LEU A 449 -17.27 13.34 -17.36
N ILE A 450 -16.27 12.54 -16.95
CA ILE A 450 -16.19 11.10 -17.26
C ILE A 450 -17.44 10.31 -16.86
N GLU A 451 -18.17 10.77 -15.83
CA GLU A 451 -19.38 10.12 -15.32
C GLU A 451 -20.55 10.22 -16.31
N THR A 452 -20.47 11.10 -17.32
CA THR A 452 -21.56 11.34 -18.28
C THR A 452 -21.17 11.13 -19.73
N LEU A 453 -19.87 10.99 -20.03
CA LEU A 453 -19.39 10.78 -21.40
C LEU A 453 -19.90 9.45 -21.99
N PRO A 454 -20.16 9.40 -23.32
CA PRO A 454 -20.58 8.20 -23.99
C PRO A 454 -19.46 7.17 -24.08
N ILE A 455 -19.84 5.89 -24.21
CA ILE A 455 -18.91 4.76 -24.34
C ILE A 455 -19.15 4.10 -25.70
N SER A 456 -18.07 3.76 -26.39
CA SER A 456 -18.10 3.01 -27.65
C SER A 456 -18.47 1.54 -27.44
N THR A 457 -18.73 0.83 -28.53
CA THR A 457 -19.05 -0.61 -28.50
C THR A 457 -17.91 -1.49 -27.97
N ASP A 458 -16.66 -1.04 -28.10
CA ASP A 458 -15.46 -1.70 -27.55
C ASP A 458 -15.08 -1.18 -26.14
N HIS A 459 -16.04 -0.59 -25.42
CA HIS A 459 -15.89 -0.12 -24.05
C HIS A 459 -14.92 1.05 -23.86
N ARG A 460 -14.70 1.91 -24.86
CA ARG A 460 -13.86 3.10 -24.72
C ARG A 460 -14.68 4.34 -24.43
N LEU A 461 -14.20 5.18 -23.51
CA LEU A 461 -14.81 6.47 -23.22
C LEU A 461 -14.54 7.44 -24.39
N ILE A 462 -15.59 8.06 -24.93
CA ILE A 462 -15.51 8.97 -26.07
C ILE A 462 -15.44 10.41 -25.55
N GLY A 463 -14.52 11.21 -26.09
CA GLY A 463 -14.39 12.63 -25.72
C GLY A 463 -13.60 12.88 -24.43
N TRP A 464 -12.79 11.92 -23.99
CA TRP A 464 -11.85 12.08 -22.88
C TRP A 464 -10.40 12.11 -23.40
N PRO A 465 -9.48 12.91 -22.82
CA PRO A 465 -8.17 13.18 -23.42
C PRO A 465 -7.15 12.04 -23.21
N ILE A 466 -7.53 10.97 -22.50
CA ILE A 466 -6.71 9.77 -22.30
C ILE A 466 -7.54 8.52 -22.60
N ASP A 467 -6.94 7.58 -23.31
CA ASP A 467 -7.55 6.30 -23.65
C ASP A 467 -8.04 5.57 -22.38
N THR A 468 -9.36 5.44 -22.27
CA THR A 468 -10.03 4.96 -21.05
C THR A 468 -10.98 3.83 -21.41
N LEU A 469 -10.84 2.69 -20.73
CA LEU A 469 -11.84 1.63 -20.80
C LEU A 469 -12.90 1.86 -19.72
N CYS A 470 -14.17 1.75 -20.06
CA CYS A 470 -15.28 1.95 -19.14
C CYS A 470 -16.32 0.83 -19.30
N PHE A 471 -16.65 0.19 -18.18
CA PHE A 471 -17.67 -0.84 -18.08
C PHE A 471 -18.80 -0.32 -17.20
N GLU A 472 -20.04 -0.52 -17.61
CA GLU A 472 -21.19 0.08 -16.92
C GLU A 472 -22.36 -0.90 -16.73
N THR A 473 -23.18 -0.64 -15.71
CA THR A 473 -24.48 -1.31 -15.47
C THR A 473 -25.48 -0.32 -14.90
N THR A 474 -26.73 -0.41 -15.34
CA THR A 474 -27.89 0.26 -14.73
C THR A 474 -28.57 -0.60 -13.67
N ASP A 475 -28.46 -1.92 -13.80
CA ASP A 475 -29.03 -2.88 -12.87
C ASP A 475 -28.05 -3.15 -11.72
N LEU A 476 -28.44 -2.71 -10.53
CA LEU A 476 -27.68 -2.83 -9.29
C LEU A 476 -28.21 -4.00 -8.45
N CYS A 477 -28.37 -5.16 -9.08
CA CYS A 477 -28.53 -6.43 -8.36
C CYS A 477 -27.17 -7.14 -8.19
N ALA A 478 -27.13 -8.14 -7.31
CA ALA A 478 -25.92 -8.93 -7.06
C ALA A 478 -25.34 -9.54 -8.34
N GLU A 479 -26.18 -10.11 -9.20
CA GLU A 479 -25.76 -10.82 -10.40
C GLU A 479 -25.22 -9.86 -11.46
N SER A 480 -25.85 -8.69 -11.63
CA SER A 480 -25.40 -7.67 -12.59
C SER A 480 -24.07 -7.07 -12.16
N LEU A 481 -23.89 -6.79 -10.87
CA LEU A 481 -22.63 -6.29 -10.34
C LEU A 481 -21.52 -7.35 -10.46
N ALA A 482 -21.81 -8.61 -10.12
CA ALA A 482 -20.85 -9.71 -10.27
C ALA A 482 -20.43 -9.90 -11.73
N ARG A 483 -21.36 -9.85 -12.69
CA ARG A 483 -21.05 -9.90 -14.13
C ARG A 483 -20.16 -8.74 -14.55
N LEU A 484 -20.45 -7.52 -14.09
CA LEU A 484 -19.65 -6.35 -14.39
C LEU A 484 -18.20 -6.52 -13.91
N VAL A 485 -18.03 -7.00 -12.67
CA VAL A 485 -16.73 -7.29 -12.06
C VAL A 485 -15.98 -8.39 -12.80
N VAL A 486 -16.64 -9.49 -13.18
CA VAL A 486 -16.01 -10.58 -13.96
C VAL A 486 -15.47 -10.08 -15.30
N ARG A 487 -16.18 -9.17 -15.97
CA ARG A 487 -15.74 -8.56 -17.23
C ARG A 487 -14.47 -7.74 -17.04
N VAL A 488 -14.40 -6.94 -15.97
CA VAL A 488 -13.20 -6.18 -15.60
C VAL A 488 -12.06 -7.10 -15.18
N GLN A 489 -12.35 -8.17 -14.42
CA GLN A 489 -11.32 -9.13 -14.00
C GLN A 489 -10.65 -9.79 -15.20
N ARG A 490 -11.39 -10.21 -16.23
CA ARG A 490 -10.79 -10.82 -17.43
C ARG A 490 -9.78 -9.90 -18.12
N LEU A 491 -10.11 -8.60 -18.19
CA LEU A 491 -9.18 -7.59 -18.68
C LEU A 491 -7.94 -7.50 -17.78
N VAL A 492 -8.13 -7.48 -16.47
CA VAL A 492 -7.05 -7.40 -15.48
C VAL A 492 -6.16 -8.65 -15.52
N ASP A 493 -6.72 -9.84 -15.67
CA ASP A 493 -5.97 -11.10 -15.77
C ASP A 493 -5.04 -11.06 -16.99
N TYR A 494 -5.54 -10.56 -18.12
CA TYR A 494 -4.72 -10.32 -19.30
C TYR A 494 -3.64 -9.28 -19.02
N CYS A 495 -3.99 -8.13 -18.42
CA CYS A 495 -2.99 -7.12 -18.05
C CYS A 495 -1.89 -7.71 -17.17
N LEU A 496 -2.26 -8.51 -16.18
CA LEU A 496 -1.31 -9.15 -15.28
C LEU A 496 -0.44 -10.19 -16.02
N ALA A 497 -0.98 -10.94 -16.98
CA ALA A 497 -0.22 -11.90 -17.81
C ALA A 497 0.79 -11.18 -18.71
N GLU A 498 0.41 -10.03 -19.24
CA GLU A 498 1.19 -9.22 -20.18
C GLU A 498 2.07 -8.16 -19.52
N SER A 499 2.24 -8.21 -18.19
CA SER A 499 2.97 -7.21 -17.40
C SER A 499 2.51 -5.76 -17.60
N ILE A 500 1.22 -5.55 -17.83
CA ILE A 500 0.58 -4.24 -17.98
C ILE A 500 0.08 -3.77 -16.60
N ALA A 501 0.58 -2.62 -16.15
CA ALA A 501 0.07 -1.98 -14.94
C ALA A 501 -1.27 -1.30 -15.22
N HIS A 502 -2.09 -1.06 -14.20
CA HIS A 502 -3.41 -0.48 -14.38
C HIS A 502 -3.88 0.35 -13.18
N ASN A 503 -4.59 1.42 -13.50
CA ASN A 503 -5.40 2.18 -12.55
C ASN A 503 -6.87 1.80 -12.74
N LEU A 504 -7.65 1.79 -11.66
CA LEU A 504 -9.09 1.53 -11.71
C LEU A 504 -9.83 2.55 -10.86
N PHE A 505 -11.03 2.92 -11.30
CA PHE A 505 -11.91 3.85 -10.59
C PHE A 505 -13.36 3.38 -10.69
N VAL A 506 -14.10 3.52 -9.59
CA VAL A 506 -15.51 3.17 -9.47
C VAL A 506 -16.27 4.44 -9.10
N SER A 507 -17.27 4.79 -9.90
CA SER A 507 -18.15 5.91 -9.62
C SER A 507 -19.60 5.64 -10.01
N ARG A 508 -20.50 6.40 -9.40
CA ARG A 508 -21.89 6.53 -9.85
C ARG A 508 -21.95 7.37 -11.11
N SER A 509 -22.94 7.09 -11.95
CA SER A 509 -23.23 7.87 -13.15
C SER A 509 -24.72 8.12 -13.22
N ASP A 510 -25.11 9.30 -13.70
CA ASP A 510 -26.50 9.65 -14.02
C ASP A 510 -26.86 9.36 -15.47
N SER A 511 -25.92 8.90 -16.28
CA SER A 511 -26.07 8.81 -17.73
C SER A 511 -25.45 7.53 -18.27
N VAL A 512 -25.91 6.39 -17.77
CA VAL A 512 -25.52 5.04 -18.25
C VAL A 512 -26.42 4.63 -19.41
N GLY A 513 -25.79 4.10 -20.47
CA GLY A 513 -26.48 3.65 -21.69
C GLY A 513 -27.18 4.75 -22.49
N ALA A 514 -27.91 4.34 -23.52
CA ALA A 514 -28.66 5.26 -24.39
C ALA A 514 -29.80 5.99 -23.66
N ASP A 515 -30.41 5.31 -22.68
CA ASP A 515 -31.56 5.81 -21.92
C ASP A 515 -31.15 6.75 -20.76
N ARG A 516 -29.86 7.09 -20.65
CA ARG A 516 -29.26 7.97 -19.63
C ARG A 516 -29.79 7.67 -18.22
N THR A 517 -29.72 6.39 -17.85
CA THR A 517 -30.25 5.93 -16.56
C THR A 517 -29.16 6.00 -15.50
N PRO A 518 -29.49 6.28 -14.22
CA PRO A 518 -28.52 6.17 -13.15
C PRO A 518 -27.93 4.75 -13.03
N GLY A 519 -26.66 4.64 -12.72
CA GLY A 519 -25.98 3.35 -12.61
C GLY A 519 -24.57 3.45 -12.05
N LEU A 520 -23.79 2.41 -12.30
CA LEU A 520 -22.41 2.27 -11.84
C LEU A 520 -21.46 2.15 -13.05
N ARG A 521 -20.32 2.86 -12.98
CA ARG A 521 -19.24 2.78 -13.97
C ARG A 521 -17.93 2.36 -13.31
N LEU A 522 -17.24 1.42 -13.96
CA LEU A 522 -15.89 0.97 -13.62
C LEU A 522 -14.95 1.38 -14.77
N TYR A 523 -14.02 2.28 -14.47
CA TYR A 523 -13.02 2.76 -15.40
C TYR A 523 -11.71 2.03 -15.17
N VAL A 524 -11.01 1.70 -16.25
CA VAL A 524 -9.71 1.04 -16.22
C VAL A 524 -8.76 1.75 -17.18
N TRP A 525 -7.57 2.07 -16.70
CA TRP A 525 -6.47 2.64 -17.49
C TRP A 525 -5.27 1.69 -17.48
N PRO A 526 -5.23 0.72 -18.41
CA PRO A 526 -4.05 -0.09 -18.68
C PRO A 526 -2.92 0.82 -19.20
N ARG A 527 -1.72 0.68 -18.63
CA ARG A 527 -0.57 1.55 -18.92
C ARG A 527 0.75 0.80 -18.82
N GLU A 528 1.79 1.35 -19.44
CA GLU A 528 3.15 0.86 -19.20
C GLU A 528 3.49 0.96 -17.71
N PRO A 529 4.10 -0.10 -17.13
CA PRO A 529 4.50 -0.08 -15.74
C PRO A 529 5.64 0.92 -15.53
N VAL A 530 5.50 1.76 -14.50
CA VAL A 530 6.53 2.70 -14.05
C VAL A 530 7.08 2.22 -12.72
N PHE A 531 8.32 1.76 -12.74
CA PHE A 531 9.09 1.37 -11.55
C PHE A 531 10.21 2.37 -11.30
N GLY A 532 10.66 2.47 -10.04
CA GLY A 532 11.71 3.41 -9.65
C GLY A 532 11.22 4.58 -8.80
N ARG A 533 12.10 5.57 -8.61
CA ARG A 533 11.83 6.71 -7.73
C ARG A 533 10.84 7.66 -8.40
N LYS A 534 9.72 7.90 -7.73
CA LYS A 534 8.75 8.93 -8.12
C LYS A 534 9.32 10.30 -7.74
N ASP A 535 9.14 11.29 -8.61
CA ASP A 535 9.43 12.67 -8.23
C ASP A 535 8.25 13.19 -7.41
N ASP A 536 8.48 13.40 -6.12
CA ASP A 536 7.44 13.87 -5.20
C ASP A 536 7.10 15.35 -5.41
N HIS A 537 7.89 16.10 -6.19
CA HIS A 537 7.63 17.51 -6.52
C HIS A 537 6.69 17.69 -7.71
N VAL A 538 6.46 16.65 -8.51
CA VAL A 538 5.53 16.68 -9.66
C VAL A 538 4.26 15.88 -9.40
N ILE A 539 3.26 16.07 -10.27
CA ILE A 539 2.06 15.26 -10.29
C ILE A 539 2.39 13.92 -10.96
N ASN A 540 2.17 12.84 -10.23
CA ASN A 540 2.36 11.49 -10.74
C ASN A 540 0.98 10.92 -11.05
N ALA A 541 0.58 10.94 -12.33
CA ALA A 541 -0.76 10.55 -12.72
C ALA A 541 -1.14 9.14 -12.25
N ALA A 542 -2.18 9.09 -11.41
CA ALA A 542 -2.82 7.89 -10.88
C ALA A 542 -4.33 7.96 -11.19
N PHE A 543 -5.15 7.14 -10.51
CA PHE A 543 -6.60 7.14 -10.76
C PHE A 543 -7.25 8.52 -10.57
N CYS A 544 -6.78 9.37 -9.64
CA CYS A 544 -7.37 10.71 -9.43
C CYS A 544 -7.18 11.60 -10.64
N GLU A 545 -5.93 11.73 -11.11
CA GLU A 545 -5.61 12.61 -12.23
C GLU A 545 -6.31 12.14 -13.51
N PHE A 546 -6.45 10.82 -13.70
CA PHE A 546 -7.17 10.26 -14.84
C PHE A 546 -8.67 10.57 -14.86
N THR A 547 -9.26 10.97 -13.74
CA THR A 547 -10.67 11.38 -13.65
C THR A 547 -10.87 12.89 -13.80
N GLY A 548 -9.79 13.65 -13.98
CA GLY A 548 -9.83 15.12 -14.00
C GLY A 548 -9.64 15.77 -12.62
N PHE A 549 -9.34 14.99 -11.58
CA PHE A 549 -9.04 15.47 -10.23
C PHE A 549 -7.52 15.59 -10.04
N PHE A 550 -6.99 16.80 -10.16
CA PHE A 550 -5.56 17.09 -10.07
C PHE A 550 -5.15 17.62 -8.71
N MET A 551 -4.24 16.91 -8.04
CA MET A 551 -3.73 17.30 -6.74
C MET A 551 -2.42 18.09 -6.84
N CYS A 552 -2.51 19.38 -6.59
CA CYS A 552 -1.38 20.30 -6.51
C CYS A 552 -0.70 20.23 -5.14
N LYS A 553 0.60 19.99 -5.16
CA LYS A 553 1.43 19.84 -3.96
C LYS A 553 2.04 21.14 -3.45
N SER A 554 1.94 22.22 -4.22
CA SER A 554 2.44 23.55 -3.87
C SER A 554 1.50 24.63 -4.39
N ARG A 555 1.54 25.80 -3.74
CA ARG A 555 0.78 26.98 -4.19
C ARG A 555 1.15 27.43 -5.59
N GLN A 556 2.43 27.35 -5.94
CA GLN A 556 2.90 27.71 -7.28
C GLN A 556 2.27 26.80 -8.34
N MET A 557 2.36 25.48 -8.14
CA MET A 557 1.74 24.50 -9.04
C MET A 557 0.23 24.73 -9.17
N PHE A 558 -0.46 25.01 -8.06
CA PHE A 558 -1.90 25.29 -8.06
C PHE A 558 -2.28 26.58 -8.82
N ALA A 559 -1.48 27.64 -8.66
CA ALA A 559 -1.67 28.91 -9.34
C ALA A 559 -1.44 28.77 -10.86
N ASP A 560 -0.39 28.05 -11.26
CA ASP A 560 0.02 27.92 -12.66
C ASP A 560 -0.78 26.87 -13.43
N MET A 561 -1.51 25.99 -12.75
CA MET A 561 -2.21 24.88 -13.39
C MET A 561 -3.27 25.36 -14.40
N THR A 562 -3.26 24.79 -15.59
CA THR A 562 -4.30 24.99 -16.61
C THR A 562 -4.86 23.65 -17.05
N GLU A 563 -6.08 23.64 -17.61
CA GLU A 563 -6.63 22.40 -18.15
C GLU A 563 -5.75 21.85 -19.30
N GLU A 564 -5.15 22.73 -20.10
CA GLU A 564 -4.18 22.36 -21.13
C GLU A 564 -2.95 21.64 -20.53
N SER A 565 -2.38 22.15 -19.44
CA SER A 565 -1.25 21.50 -18.76
C SER A 565 -1.63 20.12 -18.18
N CYS A 566 -2.87 19.98 -17.71
CA CYS A 566 -3.41 18.70 -17.26
C CYS A 566 -3.54 17.70 -18.41
N VAL A 567 -4.07 18.12 -19.56
CA VAL A 567 -4.17 17.29 -20.77
C VAL A 567 -2.78 16.86 -21.26
N GLN A 568 -1.80 17.77 -21.26
CA GLN A 568 -0.41 17.45 -21.61
C GLN A 568 0.17 16.39 -20.66
N LEU A 569 -0.03 16.54 -19.35
CA LEU A 569 0.40 15.56 -18.35
C LEU A 569 -0.25 14.18 -18.57
N LEU A 570 -1.54 14.15 -18.90
CA LEU A 570 -2.24 12.90 -19.22
C LEU A 570 -1.68 12.25 -20.50
N ALA A 571 -1.32 13.04 -21.52
CA ALA A 571 -0.76 12.56 -22.77
C ALA A 571 0.65 11.94 -22.61
N GLU A 572 1.40 12.31 -21.58
CA GLU A 572 2.68 11.67 -21.24
C GLU A 572 2.52 10.24 -20.73
N VAL A 573 1.33 9.86 -20.27
CA VAL A 573 1.05 8.49 -19.84
C VAL A 573 0.87 7.58 -21.05
N LYS A 574 1.80 6.64 -21.20
CA LYS A 574 1.71 5.59 -22.22
C LYS A 574 0.65 4.55 -21.87
N THR A 575 -0.54 4.67 -22.46
CA THR A 575 -1.63 3.71 -22.30
C THR A 575 -1.40 2.45 -23.14
N CYS A 576 -1.95 1.33 -22.67
CA CYS A 576 -1.86 0.02 -23.31
C CYS A 576 -3.20 -0.43 -23.94
N CYS A 577 -4.19 0.47 -24.07
CA CYS A 577 -5.52 0.15 -24.59
C CYS A 577 -5.52 -0.45 -26.00
N HIS A 578 -4.55 -0.09 -26.84
CA HIS A 578 -4.37 -0.66 -28.18
C HIS A 578 -4.02 -2.16 -28.15
N ARG A 579 -3.32 -2.64 -27.12
CA ARG A 579 -2.94 -4.07 -26.96
C ARG A 579 -4.15 -4.96 -26.64
N LEU A 580 -5.29 -4.37 -26.29
CA LEU A 580 -6.45 -5.05 -25.74
C LEU A 580 -7.59 -5.21 -26.74
N GLN A 581 -7.46 -4.67 -27.95
CA GLN A 581 -8.51 -4.68 -28.97
C GLN A 581 -9.06 -6.08 -29.27
N HIS A 582 -8.18 -7.09 -29.32
CA HIS A 582 -8.57 -8.48 -29.59
C HIS A 582 -9.50 -9.08 -28.52
N LEU A 583 -9.44 -8.62 -27.26
CA LEU A 583 -10.32 -9.09 -26.19
C LEU A 583 -11.78 -8.72 -26.48
N PHE A 584 -12.01 -7.56 -27.11
CA PHE A 584 -13.34 -7.01 -27.41
C PHE A 584 -13.94 -7.54 -28.72
N VAL A 585 -13.10 -8.01 -29.65
CA VAL A 585 -13.52 -8.51 -30.98
C VAL A 585 -13.84 -10.02 -30.99
N GLY A 586 -13.34 -10.80 -30.01
CA GLY A 586 -13.52 -12.26 -29.96
C GLY A 586 -14.24 -12.79 -28.71
N THR A 587 -13.99 -12.21 -27.53
CA THR A 587 -14.39 -12.82 -26.24
C THR A 587 -15.66 -12.20 -25.64
N PHE A 588 -15.91 -10.92 -25.91
CA PHE A 588 -17.13 -10.23 -25.47
C PHE A 588 -18.33 -10.41 -26.42
N GLY A 589 -18.10 -10.73 -27.69
CA GLY A 589 -19.17 -11.08 -28.64
C GLY A 589 -20.02 -12.27 -28.17
N PHE A 590 -19.41 -13.26 -27.52
CA PHE A 590 -20.13 -14.39 -26.90
C PHE A 590 -21.00 -13.98 -25.69
N GLN A 591 -20.69 -12.86 -25.02
CA GLN A 591 -21.46 -12.37 -23.86
C GLN A 591 -22.64 -11.48 -24.26
N ILE A 592 -22.60 -10.84 -25.44
CA ILE A 592 -23.79 -10.21 -26.03
C ILE A 592 -24.86 -11.30 -26.27
N ILE A 593 -24.43 -12.46 -26.76
CA ILE A 593 -25.29 -13.63 -26.99
C ILE A 593 -25.88 -14.14 -25.65
N ASP A 594 -25.05 -14.31 -24.61
CA ASP A 594 -25.51 -14.78 -23.29
C ASP A 594 -26.45 -13.77 -22.59
N GLY A 595 -26.16 -12.47 -22.69
CA GLY A 595 -27.00 -11.39 -22.15
C GLY A 595 -28.33 -11.23 -22.90
N MET A 596 -28.35 -11.44 -24.22
CA MET A 596 -29.58 -11.46 -25.02
C MET A 596 -30.44 -12.69 -24.67
N LEU A 597 -29.84 -13.87 -24.54
CA LEU A 597 -30.54 -15.08 -24.10
C LEU A 597 -31.15 -14.90 -22.69
N HIS A 598 -30.42 -14.31 -21.73
CA HIS A 598 -30.92 -14.06 -20.38
C HIS A 598 -32.06 -13.03 -20.30
N ARG A 599 -32.03 -11.97 -21.13
CA ARG A 599 -33.16 -11.02 -21.22
C ARG A 599 -34.39 -11.68 -21.84
N MET A 600 -34.20 -12.57 -22.81
CA MET A 600 -35.28 -13.27 -23.48
C MET A 600 -35.92 -14.36 -22.61
N THR A 601 -35.16 -15.07 -21.77
CA THR A 601 -35.72 -16.01 -20.77
C THR A 601 -36.52 -15.32 -19.67
N ARG A 602 -36.17 -14.07 -19.30
CA ARG A 602 -37.04 -13.26 -18.43
C ARG A 602 -38.33 -12.81 -19.11
N ILE A 603 -38.30 -12.53 -20.41
CA ILE A 603 -39.51 -12.20 -21.19
C ILE A 603 -40.40 -13.43 -21.39
N SER A 604 -39.82 -14.63 -21.52
CA SER A 604 -40.59 -15.88 -21.66
C SER A 604 -41.23 -16.38 -20.36
N GLY A 605 -40.81 -15.87 -19.19
CA GLY A 605 -41.47 -16.16 -17.90
C GLY A 605 -42.93 -15.69 -17.80
N ASN A 606 -43.41 -14.93 -18.79
CA ASN A 606 -44.81 -14.49 -18.94
C ASN A 606 -45.60 -15.26 -20.01
N PHE A 607 -45.04 -16.29 -20.64
CA PHE A 607 -45.75 -17.12 -21.61
C PHE A 607 -45.96 -18.53 -21.07
N ASP A 608 -47.21 -18.98 -21.17
CA ASP A 608 -47.70 -20.30 -20.78
C ASP A 608 -46.91 -21.43 -21.44
N ASN A 609 -46.83 -22.59 -20.79
CA ASN A 609 -45.96 -23.78 -21.03
C ASN A 609 -46.12 -24.49 -22.40
N SER A 610 -46.18 -23.74 -23.51
CA SER A 610 -46.38 -24.27 -24.87
C SER A 610 -45.41 -23.68 -25.90
N VAL A 611 -44.41 -22.89 -25.47
CA VAL A 611 -43.44 -22.29 -26.40
C VAL A 611 -42.38 -23.33 -26.79
N ASN A 612 -42.43 -23.77 -28.04
CA ASN A 612 -41.44 -24.65 -28.66
C ASN A 612 -40.05 -23.97 -28.62
N ILE A 613 -39.20 -24.42 -27.69
CA ILE A 613 -37.83 -23.92 -27.44
C ILE A 613 -37.02 -23.84 -28.75
N SER A 614 -37.24 -24.77 -29.68
CA SER A 614 -36.60 -24.79 -31.00
C SER A 614 -36.91 -23.54 -31.82
N ALA A 615 -38.12 -22.99 -31.73
CA ALA A 615 -38.55 -21.79 -32.46
C ALA A 615 -37.93 -20.51 -31.88
N VAL A 616 -37.72 -20.48 -30.56
CA VAL A 616 -37.02 -19.37 -29.88
C VAL A 616 -35.54 -19.37 -30.25
N ILE A 617 -34.89 -20.54 -30.21
CA ILE A 617 -33.49 -20.69 -30.63
C ILE A 617 -33.32 -20.31 -32.12
N LEU A 618 -34.24 -20.69 -33.00
CA LEU A 618 -34.20 -20.34 -34.42
C LEU A 618 -34.31 -18.83 -34.68
N LYS A 619 -35.18 -18.12 -33.95
CA LYS A 619 -35.28 -16.64 -34.03
C LYS A 619 -34.01 -15.97 -33.49
N SER A 620 -33.44 -16.51 -32.42
CA SER A 620 -32.19 -16.00 -31.83
C SER A 620 -30.99 -16.17 -32.76
N VAL A 621 -30.89 -17.30 -33.48
CA VAL A 621 -29.82 -17.54 -34.46
C VAL A 621 -29.98 -16.66 -35.70
N ALA A 622 -31.21 -16.39 -36.16
CA ALA A 622 -31.48 -15.49 -37.28
C ALA A 622 -31.15 -14.02 -36.94
N ALA A 623 -31.51 -13.56 -35.74
CA ALA A 623 -31.15 -12.22 -35.27
C ALA A 623 -29.63 -12.05 -35.08
N MET A 624 -28.93 -13.11 -34.68
CA MET A 624 -27.47 -13.15 -34.57
C MET A 624 -26.77 -12.96 -35.93
N THR A 625 -27.29 -13.56 -37.01
CA THR A 625 -26.72 -13.41 -38.36
C THR A 625 -26.93 -12.03 -38.97
N GLU A 626 -28.00 -11.33 -38.60
CA GLU A 626 -28.25 -9.95 -39.04
C GLU A 626 -27.37 -8.92 -38.31
N SER A 627 -26.95 -9.22 -37.09
CA SER A 627 -26.19 -8.30 -36.22
C SER A 627 -24.67 -8.50 -36.27
N VAL A 628 -24.17 -9.61 -36.82
CA VAL A 628 -22.73 -9.91 -36.95
C VAL A 628 -22.42 -10.47 -38.35
N PRO A 629 -22.23 -9.61 -39.38
CA PRO A 629 -22.12 -10.02 -40.78
C PRO A 629 -20.84 -10.83 -41.12
N GLU A 630 -19.94 -11.04 -40.18
CA GLU A 630 -18.65 -11.70 -40.38
C GLU A 630 -18.68 -13.23 -40.20
N PHE A 631 -19.81 -13.81 -39.78
CA PHE A 631 -19.98 -15.26 -39.61
C PHE A 631 -20.95 -15.81 -40.66
N THR A 632 -20.55 -16.87 -41.37
CA THR A 632 -21.42 -17.64 -42.26
C THR A 632 -21.77 -18.98 -41.61
N ILE A 633 -23.07 -19.28 -41.46
CA ILE A 633 -23.53 -20.59 -40.96
C ILE A 633 -23.45 -21.58 -42.12
N ILE A 634 -22.75 -22.69 -41.93
CA ILE A 634 -22.54 -23.70 -43.00
C ILE A 634 -23.45 -24.90 -42.83
N GLU A 635 -23.70 -25.33 -41.60
CA GLU A 635 -24.53 -26.51 -41.34
C GLU A 635 -25.34 -26.34 -40.05
N LYS A 636 -26.60 -26.78 -40.12
CA LYS A 636 -27.51 -26.88 -38.98
C LYS A 636 -27.90 -28.35 -38.83
N THR A 637 -27.42 -29.00 -37.78
CA THR A 637 -27.74 -30.40 -37.53
C THR A 637 -28.49 -30.51 -36.20
N TYR A 638 -29.65 -31.16 -36.23
CA TYR A 638 -30.50 -31.39 -35.07
C TYR A 638 -30.18 -32.76 -34.49
N GLU A 639 -29.52 -32.80 -33.34
CA GLU A 639 -29.43 -34.01 -32.52
C GLU A 639 -30.37 -33.83 -31.33
N LEU A 640 -31.56 -34.41 -31.43
CA LEU A 640 -32.45 -34.62 -30.29
C LEU A 640 -31.87 -35.73 -29.44
N ASP A 641 -30.85 -35.41 -28.64
CA ASP A 641 -30.57 -36.21 -27.45
C ASP A 641 -31.33 -35.61 -26.27
N THR A 642 -31.44 -36.37 -25.18
CA THR A 642 -32.31 -36.18 -23.99
C THR A 642 -32.25 -34.82 -23.25
N LYS A 643 -31.61 -33.77 -23.81
CA LYS A 643 -31.42 -32.43 -23.25
C LYS A 643 -31.67 -31.25 -24.22
N ASP A 644 -32.39 -31.45 -25.33
CA ASP A 644 -32.81 -30.37 -26.27
C ASP A 644 -31.68 -29.39 -26.65
N THR A 645 -30.60 -29.92 -27.25
CA THR A 645 -29.43 -29.12 -27.67
C THR A 645 -29.36 -28.93 -29.18
N VAL A 646 -29.09 -27.71 -29.64
CA VAL A 646 -28.84 -27.35 -31.04
C VAL A 646 -27.34 -27.22 -31.29
N ARG A 647 -26.83 -27.92 -32.31
CA ARG A 647 -25.45 -27.80 -32.77
C ARG A 647 -25.35 -26.86 -33.96
N LEU A 648 -24.43 -25.89 -33.91
CA LEU A 648 -24.19 -24.91 -34.96
C LEU A 648 -22.74 -24.99 -35.44
N LEU A 649 -22.56 -25.06 -36.76
CA LEU A 649 -21.25 -24.96 -37.41
C LEU A 649 -21.12 -23.60 -38.10
N LEU A 650 -20.17 -22.77 -37.65
CA LEU A 650 -19.95 -21.41 -38.16
C LEU A 650 -18.58 -21.32 -38.86
N ILE A 651 -18.48 -20.53 -39.92
CA ILE A 651 -17.19 -20.16 -40.51
C ILE A 651 -16.99 -18.65 -40.50
N ARG A 652 -15.80 -18.21 -40.07
CA ARG A 652 -15.30 -16.83 -40.18
C ARG A 652 -13.83 -16.85 -40.59
N GLY A 653 -13.50 -16.13 -41.66
CA GLY A 653 -12.11 -16.01 -42.13
C GLY A 653 -11.40 -17.34 -42.45
N GLY A 654 -12.16 -18.37 -42.86
CA GLY A 654 -11.62 -19.71 -43.15
C GLY A 654 -11.44 -20.64 -41.95
N GLN A 655 -11.79 -20.19 -40.74
CA GLN A 655 -11.80 -21.03 -39.53
C GLN A 655 -13.22 -21.52 -39.22
N THR A 656 -13.34 -22.79 -38.80
CA THR A 656 -14.61 -23.42 -38.44
C THR A 656 -14.78 -23.45 -36.94
N PHE A 657 -15.96 -23.03 -36.46
CA PHE A 657 -16.35 -23.01 -35.06
C PHE A 657 -17.57 -23.91 -34.86
N MET A 658 -17.59 -24.62 -33.74
CA MET A 658 -18.69 -25.50 -33.38
C MET A 658 -19.29 -25.09 -32.04
N LEU A 659 -20.59 -24.88 -32.01
CA LEU A 659 -21.35 -24.39 -30.87
C LEU A 659 -22.46 -25.36 -30.51
N TRP A 660 -22.63 -25.61 -29.21
CA TRP A 660 -23.75 -26.34 -28.63
C TRP A 660 -24.61 -25.38 -27.82
N VAL A 661 -25.89 -25.32 -28.12
CA VAL A 661 -26.87 -24.41 -27.50
C VAL A 661 -27.98 -25.25 -26.87
N GLY A 662 -28.09 -25.27 -25.55
CA GLY A 662 -29.19 -25.93 -24.83
C GLY A 662 -29.71 -25.11 -23.67
N GLU A 663 -30.68 -25.64 -22.91
CA GLU A 663 -31.32 -24.93 -21.77
C GLU A 663 -30.33 -24.46 -20.69
N SER A 664 -29.18 -25.11 -20.57
CA SER A 664 -28.13 -24.78 -19.59
C SER A 664 -27.08 -23.77 -20.10
N GLY A 665 -27.29 -23.17 -21.27
CA GLY A 665 -26.41 -22.15 -21.86
C GLY A 665 -25.61 -22.64 -23.07
N VAL A 666 -24.71 -21.78 -23.55
CA VAL A 666 -23.87 -22.03 -24.74
C VAL A 666 -22.54 -22.67 -24.34
N ARG A 667 -22.15 -23.77 -24.98
CA ARG A 667 -20.81 -24.39 -24.85
C ARG A 667 -20.12 -24.49 -26.22
N GLY A 668 -18.87 -24.03 -26.31
CA GLY A 668 -18.05 -24.15 -27.53
C GLY A 668 -16.67 -23.50 -27.38
N GLY A 669 -15.70 -23.97 -28.18
CA GLY A 669 -14.32 -23.46 -28.26
C GLY A 669 -13.67 -23.76 -29.62
N PRO A 670 -12.53 -23.12 -29.96
CA PRO A 670 -11.83 -23.38 -31.22
C PRO A 670 -11.20 -24.78 -31.20
N GLN A 671 -11.55 -25.65 -32.15
CA GLN A 671 -10.81 -26.89 -32.37
C GLN A 671 -9.53 -26.58 -33.14
N LEU A 672 -8.38 -26.70 -32.48
CA LEU A 672 -7.07 -26.83 -33.14
C LEU A 672 -6.88 -28.30 -33.54
N ALA A 673 -6.88 -28.54 -34.86
CA ALA A 673 -6.29 -29.64 -35.63
C ALA A 673 -6.50 -31.10 -35.17
N ASP A 674 -7.34 -31.84 -35.90
CA ASP A 674 -6.97 -33.05 -36.66
C ASP A 674 -8.25 -33.83 -37.04
N LEU A 675 -8.75 -33.60 -38.25
CA LEU A 675 -9.66 -34.53 -38.93
C LEU A 675 -9.08 -34.74 -40.31
N SER A 676 -8.19 -35.73 -40.37
CA SER A 676 -7.80 -36.40 -41.60
C SER A 676 -9.06 -36.71 -42.41
N LEU A 677 -9.08 -36.23 -43.65
CA LEU A 677 -9.95 -36.68 -44.72
C LEU A 677 -10.04 -38.22 -44.72
N ALA A 678 -11.14 -38.76 -44.22
CA ALA A 678 -11.62 -40.06 -44.62
C ALA A 678 -12.54 -39.84 -45.84
N VAL A 679 -11.93 -39.78 -47.01
CA VAL A 679 -12.64 -39.95 -48.28
C VAL A 679 -13.14 -41.39 -48.30
N GLY A 680 -14.40 -41.58 -47.91
CA GLY A 680 -15.15 -42.80 -48.19
C GLY A 680 -15.92 -42.58 -49.48
N GLU A 681 -15.40 -43.12 -50.57
CA GLU A 681 -16.14 -43.30 -51.82
C GLU A 681 -17.47 -44.01 -51.53
N HIS A 682 -18.59 -43.38 -51.87
CA HIS A 682 -19.69 -44.09 -52.53
C HIS A 682 -20.52 -43.12 -53.36
N SER A 683 -20.47 -43.37 -54.67
CA SER A 683 -21.39 -42.95 -55.71
C SER A 683 -22.86 -43.05 -55.32
N THR A 684 -23.69 -42.08 -55.71
CA THR A 684 -24.69 -42.24 -56.79
C THR A 684 -25.40 -40.92 -57.10
N SER A 685 -25.49 -40.63 -58.40
CA SER A 685 -26.46 -39.78 -59.14
C SER A 685 -27.86 -39.70 -58.49
N VAL A 686 -28.61 -38.59 -58.55
CA VAL A 686 -29.01 -37.73 -59.69
C VAL A 686 -29.28 -36.32 -59.17
#